data_AF-A0A5E7BLC7-F1
#
_entry.id   AF-A0A5E7BLC7-F1
#
_cell.length_a   1.000
_cell.length_b   1.000
_cell.length_c   1.000
_cell.angle_alpha   90.00
_cell.angle_beta   90.00
_cell.angle_gamma   90.00
#
_symmetry.space_group_name_H-M   'P 1'
#
loop_
_entity.id
_entity.type
_entity.pdbx_description
1 polymer ?
#
loop_
_entity_poly.entity_id
_entity_poly.type
_entity_poly.pdbx_seq_one_letter_code
_entity_poly.pdbx_strand_id
1 'polypeptide(L)'
;MDSNGSGTNLAFWLPGSAVILSLVVSMFALNREPFLEPRPIGAQFQAQLPIEARLWQDPFDAVERYRKKLADSKNPDAEIVCSPGISPLAGAKPAPDIMVALVEGGPYADEVERRRRMRYALLAGFKNSHRVPDQEQYIHCLRLAASLSPEVPPKSGYVDVPYEIFVSNPFDPPTALEGAPPPPDRTIVFWLKQDALGSTPLQQLEQLRQTLTSKISTACTPDQCSEPPANAVLKVIGPSTSTVLRDMYQDQDVGKATSTVEIYSPLATADNDTLERGYRKLSPALENRVPMKLLRTVSDDGTMTQLMLEELKLRRVDPATGLRCSQGTLQRIGSPCTRDLRRSGNRIALIAEWDSFYSRALIESFKTQVTNDARLGSDENNHRDVVDQWILRFSYLRGLDGRLPEESASNDKSAGAGPGKNKDATQIDLSPLEKSDGNSQLDYLRRLADHIAREDEAYRRNGESGIGAIGVLGVDAYDKLLVLQALKSRMPYKLYFSTDLDARMLQRGQAQTTRNLILAAPYGLTLTRALQQDVPPFRDSLQSAVFISVLAALAPQPFDAKRAKFDYSKSELLSPGIYEVGISGFIALASRLTASRPATCEAPTQSQSDRGVRPHDLMALRCLQDRSPPPYPEPGQSIRDRFKQSQSFFWAGPLTLTLLLLGGFIVWWRIEGPHANHDARLAWVRGVPITLFMVAATCAFIATRFWHAEFLWFTFVLILLGIVSSNLTRRSARQLALAKASTTTADTGLYNARAWYIVVPLVMFILALMLAYQMRSTLTDNGLGEPMFLFEGISAWPTMALRLLAVLISLSALAWGWRNLRINRAEIEAAYHLRLHMRQYEMTLWGQVRGLIRRGKNWKCRRWSNELGHFLMLIFFPLLNASEEWSKSCAPAQAACTDGRKTIVVARFWGEHCVCGSFGARMLRAMLATWVYVVVTSVLFVVWPMQGMPVRGDSMAWMMSWLIPTLVFQLLVFWVVDANLLLTRFIRHLSEHHAIWPGSLQLQHKKTFGLLKHPCIDEWVDLQLIAKRTSAVSRLIYAPTVVLLILFASRSSLFDNWPTPPSLIFSYLLTALILLVSALSLRRAAEKSRTLALQRLDTYLLETPETTPGYAKFKMIRERVATLATGSFSRYSEDPLIRALLLSLTGIGGSAIVDALNYAKF
;
A
#
# COMPACT_ATOMS: atom_id res chain seq x y z
N MET A 1 36.07 -39.10 -19.12
CA MET A 1 35.62 -39.04 -17.72
C MET A 1 36.60 -38.15 -16.99
N ASP A 2 36.13 -37.02 -16.47
CA ASP A 2 36.79 -36.20 -15.45
C ASP A 2 35.70 -35.30 -14.85
N SER A 3 35.10 -35.80 -13.78
CA SER A 3 34.02 -35.18 -13.03
C SER A 3 34.61 -34.28 -11.94
N ASN A 4 34.78 -32.99 -12.24
CA ASN A 4 35.01 -31.96 -11.21
C ASN A 4 33.90 -30.90 -11.29
N GLY A 5 32.68 -31.36 -11.10
CA GLY A 5 31.47 -30.55 -11.10
C GLY A 5 30.57 -30.88 -9.92
N SER A 6 30.90 -30.39 -8.72
CA SER A 6 29.91 -30.19 -7.66
C SER A 6 30.53 -29.43 -6.51
N GLY A 7 30.01 -28.24 -6.19
CA GLY A 7 30.39 -27.56 -4.96
C GLY A 7 30.20 -26.05 -4.89
N THR A 8 29.27 -25.43 -5.62
CA THR A 8 28.92 -24.00 -5.38
C THR A 8 27.45 -23.60 -5.65
N ASN A 9 26.56 -24.55 -5.98
CA ASN A 9 25.20 -24.20 -6.42
C ASN A 9 24.17 -23.95 -5.30
N LEU A 10 24.54 -24.08 -4.02
CA LEU A 10 23.63 -23.84 -2.90
C LEU A 10 23.39 -22.34 -2.60
N ALA A 11 24.27 -21.44 -3.04
CA ALA A 11 24.13 -20.01 -2.75
C ALA A 11 23.16 -19.24 -3.69
N PHE A 12 22.61 -19.89 -4.71
CA PHE A 12 21.75 -19.24 -5.72
C PHE A 12 20.23 -19.38 -5.43
N TRP A 13 19.84 -20.17 -4.42
CA TRP A 13 18.45 -20.61 -4.23
C TRP A 13 17.66 -19.88 -3.14
N LEU A 14 18.27 -18.99 -2.35
CA LEU A 14 17.62 -18.37 -1.20
C LEU A 14 16.72 -17.15 -1.49
N PRO A 15 17.07 -16.18 -2.37
CA PRO A 15 16.24 -14.98 -2.49
C PRO A 15 14.94 -15.21 -3.29
N GLY A 16 14.96 -16.09 -4.29
CA GLY A 16 13.76 -16.39 -5.10
C GLY A 16 12.74 -17.25 -4.36
N SER A 17 13.19 -18.32 -3.69
CA SER A 17 12.31 -19.23 -2.95
C SER A 17 11.72 -18.58 -1.71
N ALA A 18 12.46 -17.72 -1.00
CA ALA A 18 11.93 -17.00 0.16
C ALA A 18 10.88 -15.94 -0.23
N VAL A 19 11.05 -15.27 -1.37
CA VAL A 19 10.04 -14.31 -1.89
C VAL A 19 8.78 -15.05 -2.36
N ILE A 20 8.92 -16.20 -3.01
CA ILE A 20 7.78 -17.02 -3.46
C ILE A 20 7.08 -17.65 -2.26
N LEU A 21 7.81 -18.21 -1.29
CA LEU A 21 7.25 -18.74 -0.06
C LEU A 21 6.54 -17.64 0.73
N SER A 22 7.11 -16.43 0.79
CA SER A 22 6.46 -15.26 1.40
C SER A 22 5.19 -14.87 0.65
N LEU A 23 5.17 -14.87 -0.69
CA LEU A 23 3.99 -14.51 -1.49
C LEU A 23 2.87 -15.55 -1.37
N VAL A 24 3.22 -16.83 -1.38
CA VAL A 24 2.28 -17.96 -1.23
C VAL A 24 1.76 -18.05 0.19
N VAL A 25 2.63 -17.90 1.20
CA VAL A 25 2.24 -17.84 2.62
C VAL A 25 1.40 -16.60 2.89
N SER A 26 1.70 -15.44 2.27
CA SER A 26 0.83 -14.25 2.36
C SER A 26 -0.52 -14.47 1.69
N MET A 27 -0.61 -15.15 0.53
CA MET A 27 -1.91 -15.49 -0.08
C MET A 27 -2.72 -16.47 0.77
N PHE A 28 -2.09 -17.44 1.42
CA PHE A 28 -2.78 -18.39 2.30
C PHE A 28 -3.14 -17.79 3.67
N ALA A 29 -2.26 -16.98 4.27
CA ALA A 29 -2.48 -16.39 5.59
C ALA A 29 -3.54 -15.27 5.59
N LEU A 30 -3.81 -14.65 4.44
CA LEU A 30 -4.82 -13.59 4.31
C LEU A 30 -6.24 -14.12 4.03
N ASN A 31 -6.40 -15.41 3.70
CA ASN A 31 -7.71 -16.02 3.49
C ASN A 31 -8.20 -16.73 4.76
N ARG A 32 -8.83 -15.99 5.69
CA ARG A 32 -9.64 -16.62 6.74
C ARG A 32 -10.90 -17.22 6.11
N GLU A 33 -11.15 -18.52 6.21
CA GLU A 33 -12.43 -19.05 5.72
C GLU A 33 -13.59 -18.43 6.52
N PRO A 34 -14.73 -18.11 5.87
CA PRO A 34 -15.91 -17.67 6.60
C PRO A 34 -16.34 -18.78 7.56
N PHE A 35 -16.81 -18.42 8.76
CA PHE A 35 -17.40 -19.40 9.66
C PHE A 35 -18.65 -20.00 9.00
N LEU A 36 -18.69 -21.33 8.90
CA LEU A 36 -19.89 -22.06 8.50
C LEU A 36 -20.80 -22.15 9.72
N GLU A 37 -22.08 -21.77 9.58
CA GLU A 37 -23.06 -21.91 10.66
C GLU A 37 -23.31 -23.41 10.91
N PRO A 38 -22.97 -23.94 12.10
CA PRO A 38 -23.11 -25.38 12.37
C PRO A 38 -24.54 -25.77 12.78
N ARG A 39 -25.46 -24.80 12.88
CA ARG A 39 -26.83 -25.06 13.36
C ARG A 39 -27.66 -25.70 12.25
N PRO A 40 -28.39 -26.80 12.52
CA PRO A 40 -29.33 -27.36 11.56
C PRO A 40 -30.46 -26.36 11.26
N ILE A 41 -30.76 -26.17 9.98
CA ILE A 41 -31.86 -25.34 9.50
C ILE A 41 -33.16 -26.14 9.73
N GLY A 42 -34.04 -25.71 10.65
CA GLY A 42 -35.36 -26.37 10.75
C GLY A 42 -36.13 -26.36 12.07
N ALA A 43 -35.82 -25.51 13.06
CA ALA A 43 -36.68 -25.43 14.24
C ALA A 43 -37.96 -24.63 13.93
N GLN A 44 -39.12 -25.29 13.93
CA GLN A 44 -40.42 -24.63 13.86
C GLN A 44 -40.72 -23.96 15.20
N PHE A 45 -40.91 -22.66 15.16
CA PHE A 45 -41.15 -21.83 16.32
C PHE A 45 -42.66 -21.63 16.54
N GLN A 46 -43.18 -22.01 17.72
CA GLN A 46 -44.56 -21.72 18.11
C GLN A 46 -44.64 -20.36 18.80
N ALA A 47 -45.55 -19.48 18.36
CA ALA A 47 -45.74 -18.18 18.99
C ALA A 47 -46.66 -18.31 20.22
N GLN A 48 -46.10 -18.16 21.43
CA GLN A 48 -46.84 -18.08 22.71
C GLN A 48 -46.39 -16.84 23.50
N LEU A 49 -47.33 -16.13 24.14
CA LEU A 49 -47.01 -14.96 24.97
C LEU A 49 -46.30 -15.44 26.25
N PRO A 50 -45.26 -14.75 26.75
CA PRO A 50 -44.74 -13.42 26.39
C PRO A 50 -43.92 -13.33 25.08
N ILE A 51 -43.71 -12.11 24.55
CA ILE A 51 -43.04 -11.88 23.26
C ILE A 51 -41.58 -12.33 23.33
N GLU A 52 -41.27 -13.47 22.71
CA GLU A 52 -39.90 -13.98 22.62
C GLU A 52 -39.03 -13.09 21.72
N ALA A 53 -37.99 -12.53 22.31
CA ALA A 53 -37.02 -11.68 21.62
C ALA A 53 -35.65 -11.90 22.23
N ARG A 54 -34.67 -12.28 21.39
CA ARG A 54 -33.27 -12.30 21.83
C ARG A 54 -32.75 -10.87 21.93
N LEU A 55 -31.85 -10.64 22.88
CA LEU A 55 -31.26 -9.32 23.16
C LEU A 55 -30.58 -8.64 21.95
N TRP A 56 -30.12 -9.40 20.95
CA TRP A 56 -29.49 -8.86 19.75
C TRP A 56 -30.46 -8.46 18.64
N GLN A 57 -31.76 -8.80 18.74
CA GLN A 57 -32.76 -8.51 17.72
C GLN A 57 -33.19 -7.04 17.77
N ASP A 58 -33.80 -6.53 16.69
CA ASP A 58 -34.45 -5.21 16.73
C ASP A 58 -35.73 -5.32 17.59
N PRO A 59 -35.92 -4.47 18.61
CA PRO A 59 -37.07 -4.54 19.51
C PRO A 59 -38.41 -4.35 18.79
N PHE A 60 -38.47 -3.53 17.73
CA PHE A 60 -39.71 -3.31 16.98
C PHE A 60 -40.00 -4.47 16.01
N ASP A 61 -38.97 -4.93 15.30
CA ASP A 61 -39.05 -6.09 14.40
C ASP A 61 -39.48 -7.36 15.15
N ALA A 62 -39.03 -7.54 16.41
CA ALA A 62 -39.47 -8.65 17.25
C ALA A 62 -40.99 -8.60 17.54
N VAL A 63 -41.51 -7.44 17.92
CA VAL A 63 -42.95 -7.25 18.19
C VAL A 63 -43.78 -7.41 16.91
N GLU A 64 -43.33 -6.84 15.78
CA GLU A 64 -44.03 -6.92 14.50
C GLU A 64 -44.05 -8.36 13.93
N ARG A 65 -42.92 -9.08 13.99
CA ARG A 65 -42.86 -10.50 13.59
C ARG A 65 -43.78 -11.36 14.44
N TYR A 66 -43.83 -11.10 15.74
CA TYR A 66 -44.66 -11.83 16.67
C TYR A 66 -46.15 -11.57 16.40
N ARG A 67 -46.53 -10.30 16.16
CA ARG A 67 -47.87 -9.90 15.71
C ARG A 67 -48.26 -10.58 14.40
N LYS A 68 -47.38 -10.60 13.40
CA LYS A 68 -47.63 -11.25 12.12
C LYS A 68 -47.87 -12.75 12.28
N LYS A 69 -47.05 -13.44 13.10
CA LYS A 69 -47.24 -14.87 13.37
C LYS A 69 -48.57 -15.19 14.07
N LEU A 70 -49.00 -14.36 15.03
CA LEU A 70 -50.30 -14.52 15.69
C LEU A 70 -51.47 -14.26 14.73
N ALA A 71 -51.33 -13.27 13.84
CA ALA A 71 -52.31 -13.00 12.81
C ALA A 71 -52.39 -14.17 11.81
N ASP A 72 -51.25 -14.71 11.38
CA ASP A 72 -51.17 -15.88 10.48
C ASP A 72 -51.80 -17.14 11.13
N SER A 73 -51.69 -17.30 12.46
CA SER A 73 -52.33 -18.38 13.22
C SER A 73 -53.79 -18.08 13.63
N LYS A 74 -54.35 -16.94 13.21
CA LYS A 74 -55.71 -16.46 13.55
C LYS A 74 -55.98 -16.40 15.06
N ASN A 75 -54.95 -16.14 15.87
CA ASN A 75 -55.12 -15.95 17.31
C ASN A 75 -55.67 -14.53 17.59
N PRO A 76 -56.77 -14.36 18.35
CA PRO A 76 -57.30 -13.04 18.74
C PRO A 76 -56.29 -12.15 19.47
N ASP A 77 -55.26 -12.73 20.08
CA ASP A 77 -54.19 -11.99 20.78
C ASP A 77 -53.33 -11.11 19.84
N ALA A 78 -53.45 -11.27 18.51
CA ALA A 78 -52.73 -10.47 17.52
C ALA A 78 -53.02 -8.96 17.62
N GLU A 79 -54.22 -8.57 18.06
CA GLU A 79 -54.58 -7.15 18.25
C GLU A 79 -54.14 -6.60 19.62
N ILE A 80 -53.87 -7.49 20.60
CA ILE A 80 -53.60 -7.16 22.02
C ILE A 80 -52.12 -7.43 22.38
N VAL A 81 -51.23 -7.58 21.40
CA VAL A 81 -49.79 -7.87 21.62
C VAL A 81 -49.11 -6.92 22.63
N CYS A 82 -49.52 -5.66 22.69
CA CYS A 82 -48.99 -4.65 23.61
C CYS A 82 -50.04 -4.28 24.67
N SER A 83 -49.66 -4.35 25.94
CA SER A 83 -50.56 -4.10 27.07
C SER A 83 -50.70 -2.60 27.37
N PRO A 84 -51.85 -2.13 27.87
CA PRO A 84 -52.04 -0.73 28.26
C PRO A 84 -51.33 -0.37 29.58
N GLY A 85 -50.94 -1.37 30.38
CA GLY A 85 -50.19 -1.22 31.63
C GLY A 85 -48.82 -1.89 31.55
N ILE A 86 -47.94 -1.52 32.48
CA ILE A 86 -46.62 -2.13 32.68
C ILE A 86 -46.79 -3.39 33.53
N SER A 87 -46.02 -4.43 33.23
CA SER A 87 -45.97 -5.68 34.01
C SER A 87 -45.75 -5.41 35.52
N PRO A 88 -46.41 -6.17 36.43
CA PRO A 88 -46.27 -5.96 37.87
C PRO A 88 -44.82 -6.05 38.36
N LEU A 89 -44.37 -5.05 39.13
CA LEU A 89 -43.00 -4.95 39.65
C LEU A 89 -42.93 -5.58 41.06
N ALA A 90 -42.84 -6.91 41.16
CA ALA A 90 -42.81 -7.60 42.46
C ALA A 90 -41.60 -7.17 43.33
N GLY A 91 -41.83 -6.82 44.60
CA GLY A 91 -40.80 -6.64 45.64
C GLY A 91 -39.97 -5.34 45.60
N ALA A 92 -40.41 -4.28 44.91
CA ALA A 92 -39.63 -3.05 44.73
C ALA A 92 -39.76 -2.08 45.93
N LYS A 93 -38.65 -1.82 46.66
CA LYS A 93 -38.62 -0.86 47.79
C LYS A 93 -38.12 0.56 47.42
N PRO A 94 -37.29 0.76 46.38
CA PRO A 94 -37.14 2.06 45.73
C PRO A 94 -37.81 2.12 44.34
N ALA A 95 -38.34 3.30 43.97
CA ALA A 95 -38.88 3.56 42.64
C ALA A 95 -37.82 3.33 41.53
N PRO A 96 -38.19 2.72 40.38
CA PRO A 96 -37.27 2.44 39.30
C PRO A 96 -36.86 3.69 38.52
N ASP A 97 -35.63 3.73 38.03
CA ASP A 97 -35.14 4.75 37.10
C ASP A 97 -35.82 4.59 35.72
N ILE A 98 -36.21 5.70 35.10
CA ILE A 98 -36.88 5.73 33.79
C ILE A 98 -35.90 6.21 32.72
N MET A 99 -35.71 5.39 31.68
CA MET A 99 -34.89 5.72 30.53
C MET A 99 -35.66 5.52 29.22
N VAL A 100 -35.51 6.45 28.27
CA VAL A 100 -36.09 6.36 26.91
C VAL A 100 -34.96 6.36 25.88
N ALA A 101 -34.96 5.37 25.00
CA ALA A 101 -34.08 5.26 23.85
C ALA A 101 -34.82 5.71 22.59
N LEU A 102 -34.42 6.85 22.03
CA LEU A 102 -35.00 7.38 20.79
C LEU A 102 -34.33 6.74 19.58
N VAL A 103 -35.13 6.14 18.71
CA VAL A 103 -34.67 5.46 17.49
C VAL A 103 -35.38 5.95 16.23
N GLU A 104 -34.78 5.72 15.07
CA GLU A 104 -35.43 5.93 13.77
C GLU A 104 -36.56 4.92 13.55
N GLY A 105 -37.69 5.39 13.02
CA GLY A 105 -38.92 4.61 12.89
C GLY A 105 -39.11 3.85 11.58
N GLY A 106 -38.26 4.07 10.57
CA GLY A 106 -38.46 3.54 9.24
C GLY A 106 -38.07 2.06 9.07
N PRO A 107 -38.61 1.42 8.02
CA PRO A 107 -38.47 -0.02 7.77
C PRO A 107 -37.23 -0.40 6.94
N TYR A 108 -36.37 0.56 6.58
CA TYR A 108 -35.24 0.34 5.69
C TYR A 108 -34.09 -0.42 6.37
N ALA A 109 -33.31 -1.16 5.58
CA ALA A 109 -32.27 -2.07 6.09
C ALA A 109 -31.22 -1.37 6.97
N ASP A 110 -30.78 -0.16 6.61
CA ASP A 110 -29.82 0.62 7.41
C ASP A 110 -30.40 1.02 8.77
N GLU A 111 -31.67 1.44 8.81
CA GLU A 111 -32.33 1.88 10.04
C GLU A 111 -32.58 0.70 10.99
N VAL A 112 -32.98 -0.45 10.46
CA VAL A 112 -33.12 -1.71 11.22
C VAL A 112 -31.77 -2.12 11.82
N GLU A 113 -30.69 -2.09 11.05
CA GLU A 113 -29.35 -2.42 11.54
C GLU A 113 -28.86 -1.41 12.58
N ARG A 114 -29.15 -0.12 12.41
CA ARG A 114 -28.85 0.94 13.38
C ARG A 114 -29.55 0.69 14.72
N ARG A 115 -30.83 0.31 14.71
CA ARG A 115 -31.57 -0.07 15.92
C ARG A 115 -30.93 -1.27 16.64
N ARG A 116 -30.53 -2.30 15.89
CA ARG A 116 -29.80 -3.46 16.45
C ARG A 116 -28.48 -3.06 17.09
N ARG A 117 -27.69 -2.21 16.41
CA ARG A 117 -26.41 -1.69 16.91
C ARG A 117 -26.60 -0.84 18.17
N MET A 118 -27.63 0.01 18.20
CA MET A 118 -27.97 0.84 19.36
C MET A 118 -28.39 -0.03 20.56
N ARG A 119 -29.25 -1.03 20.36
CA ARG A 119 -29.60 -2.00 21.43
C ARG A 119 -28.39 -2.73 21.97
N TYR A 120 -27.50 -3.20 21.10
CA TYR A 120 -26.26 -3.86 21.54
C TYR A 120 -25.36 -2.93 22.38
N ALA A 121 -25.17 -1.68 21.96
CA ALA A 121 -24.38 -0.70 22.73
C ALA A 121 -25.02 -0.37 24.08
N LEU A 122 -26.34 -0.24 24.11
CA LEU A 122 -27.09 0.03 25.32
C LEU A 122 -26.92 -1.12 26.32
N LEU A 123 -27.11 -2.36 25.86
CA LEU A 123 -26.90 -3.56 26.67
C LEU A 123 -25.46 -3.66 27.21
N ALA A 124 -24.47 -3.35 26.38
CA ALA A 124 -23.07 -3.28 26.82
C ALA A 124 -22.85 -2.22 27.91
N GLY A 125 -23.50 -1.05 27.77
CA GLY A 125 -23.43 0.02 28.77
C GLY A 125 -24.05 -0.40 30.10
N PHE A 126 -25.22 -1.04 30.07
CA PHE A 126 -25.87 -1.59 31.27
C PHE A 126 -24.99 -2.64 31.96
N LYS A 127 -24.41 -3.56 31.18
CA LYS A 127 -23.48 -4.56 31.70
C LYS A 127 -22.30 -3.93 32.44
N ASN A 128 -21.63 -2.96 31.81
CA ASN A 128 -20.46 -2.29 32.41
C ASN A 128 -20.83 -1.31 33.55
N SER A 129 -22.11 -0.98 33.68
CA SER A 129 -22.68 -0.28 34.84
C SER A 129 -23.18 -1.23 35.95
N HIS A 130 -22.81 -2.52 35.89
CA HIS A 130 -23.16 -3.53 36.88
C HIS A 130 -24.65 -3.85 36.97
N ARG A 131 -25.34 -3.84 35.81
CA ARG A 131 -26.75 -4.19 35.67
C ARG A 131 -26.94 -5.30 34.63
N VAL A 132 -27.93 -6.15 34.85
CA VAL A 132 -28.28 -7.27 33.97
C VAL A 132 -29.76 -7.19 33.58
N PRO A 133 -30.15 -7.69 32.40
CA PRO A 133 -31.57 -7.76 32.03
C PRO A 133 -32.32 -8.69 32.99
N ASP A 134 -33.51 -8.28 33.42
CA ASP A 134 -34.40 -9.10 34.25
C ASP A 134 -34.88 -10.34 33.47
N GLN A 135 -35.12 -10.17 32.16
CA GLN A 135 -35.52 -11.24 31.24
C GLN A 135 -34.60 -11.28 30.02
N GLU A 136 -33.97 -12.44 29.77
CA GLU A 136 -32.99 -12.59 28.68
C GLU A 136 -33.60 -13.01 27.34
N GLN A 137 -34.82 -13.54 27.36
CA GLN A 137 -35.47 -14.19 26.21
C GLN A 137 -36.75 -13.51 25.75
N TYR A 138 -37.18 -12.46 26.46
CA TYR A 138 -38.47 -11.82 26.22
C TYR A 138 -38.32 -10.30 26.20
N ILE A 139 -39.21 -9.64 25.47
CA ILE A 139 -39.38 -8.19 25.48
C ILE A 139 -40.81 -7.85 25.85
N HIS A 140 -41.01 -6.80 26.63
CA HIS A 140 -42.35 -6.32 26.94
C HIS A 140 -42.78 -5.25 25.92
N CYS A 141 -44.09 -5.01 25.79
CA CYS A 141 -44.61 -3.96 24.93
C CYS A 141 -45.73 -3.18 25.63
N LEU A 142 -45.56 -1.86 25.71
CA LEU A 142 -46.51 -0.93 26.30
C LEU A 142 -47.25 -0.17 25.20
N ARG A 143 -48.58 -0.08 25.30
CA ARG A 143 -49.41 0.71 24.39
C ARG A 143 -49.72 2.08 25.00
N LEU A 144 -49.32 3.15 24.30
CA LEU A 144 -49.52 4.55 24.70
C LEU A 144 -50.45 5.28 23.73
N ALA A 145 -51.04 6.40 24.17
CA ALA A 145 -51.74 7.34 23.29
C ALA A 145 -50.76 8.00 22.33
N ALA A 146 -51.18 8.32 21.10
CA ALA A 146 -50.33 9.00 20.12
C ALA A 146 -49.87 10.40 20.55
N SER A 147 -50.65 11.07 21.41
CA SER A 147 -50.27 12.35 22.03
C SER A 147 -49.30 12.21 23.19
N LEU A 148 -48.90 10.97 23.55
CA LEU A 148 -48.08 10.61 24.72
C LEU A 148 -48.62 11.15 26.06
N SER A 149 -49.84 11.68 26.06
CA SER A 149 -50.56 12.26 27.17
C SER A 149 -51.16 11.16 28.07
N PRO A 150 -51.36 11.43 29.37
CA PRO A 150 -52.04 10.50 30.27
C PRO A 150 -53.54 10.30 29.98
N GLU A 151 -54.15 11.13 29.12
CA GLU A 151 -55.57 11.05 28.75
C GLU A 151 -55.91 9.85 27.86
N VAL A 152 -57.09 9.25 28.06
CA VAL A 152 -57.56 8.09 27.27
C VAL A 152 -57.83 8.52 25.83
N PRO A 153 -57.15 7.95 24.83
CA PRO A 153 -57.31 8.38 23.45
C PRO A 153 -58.67 7.95 22.86
N PRO A 154 -59.18 8.67 21.84
CA PRO A 154 -60.22 8.12 20.96
C PRO A 154 -59.70 6.85 20.26
N LYS A 155 -60.60 5.97 19.82
CA LYS A 155 -60.36 4.58 19.33
C LYS A 155 -59.28 4.39 18.23
N SER A 156 -58.68 5.46 17.70
CA SER A 156 -57.63 5.42 16.69
C SER A 156 -56.51 6.41 17.04
N GLY A 157 -55.32 5.88 17.38
CA GLY A 157 -54.12 6.68 17.63
C GLY A 157 -53.29 6.15 18.80
N TYR A 158 -52.66 4.98 18.61
CA TYR A 158 -51.78 4.36 19.61
C TYR A 158 -50.34 4.29 19.11
N VAL A 159 -49.40 4.37 20.04
CA VAL A 159 -47.97 4.12 19.82
C VAL A 159 -47.57 2.92 20.66
N ASP A 160 -47.07 1.88 20.02
CA ASP A 160 -46.52 0.71 20.68
C ASP A 160 -45.04 0.97 21.03
N VAL A 161 -44.72 0.80 22.31
CA VAL A 161 -43.41 1.12 22.90
C VAL A 161 -42.86 -0.17 23.55
N PRO A 162 -41.95 -0.88 22.86
CA PRO A 162 -41.24 -2.00 23.47
C PRO A 162 -40.43 -1.52 24.67
N TYR A 163 -40.35 -2.31 25.74
CA TYR A 163 -39.55 -1.96 26.91
C TYR A 163 -38.89 -3.17 27.56
N GLU A 164 -37.80 -2.89 28.26
CA GLU A 164 -36.95 -3.86 28.94
C GLU A 164 -36.65 -3.39 30.36
N ILE A 165 -36.50 -4.33 31.29
CA ILE A 165 -36.22 -4.05 32.69
C ILE A 165 -34.80 -4.55 33.00
N PHE A 166 -33.99 -3.70 33.61
CA PHE A 166 -32.64 -4.01 34.06
C PHE A 166 -32.58 -3.95 35.59
N VAL A 167 -31.97 -4.96 36.20
CA VAL A 167 -31.81 -5.10 37.65
C VAL A 167 -30.32 -5.02 38.02
N SER A 168 -30.02 -4.62 39.26
CA SER A 168 -28.68 -4.70 39.83
C SER A 168 -28.12 -6.11 39.70
N ASN A 169 -26.87 -6.25 39.27
CA ASN A 169 -26.22 -7.55 39.16
C ASN A 169 -26.09 -8.18 40.57
N PRO A 170 -26.64 -9.39 40.81
CA PRO A 170 -26.60 -10.02 42.13
C PRO A 170 -25.17 -10.38 42.60
N PHE A 171 -24.23 -10.54 41.66
CA PHE A 171 -22.84 -10.94 41.97
C PHE A 171 -21.88 -9.74 42.11
N ASP A 172 -22.24 -8.56 41.60
CA ASP A 172 -21.44 -7.34 41.67
C ASP A 172 -22.37 -6.13 41.53
N PRO A 173 -23.06 -5.69 42.60
CA PRO A 173 -24.05 -4.61 42.52
C PRO A 173 -23.39 -3.22 42.42
N PRO A 174 -24.12 -2.21 41.91
CA PRO A 174 -23.61 -0.85 41.81
C PRO A 174 -23.38 -0.23 43.19
N THR A 175 -22.26 0.49 43.35
CA THR A 175 -21.87 1.13 44.62
C THR A 175 -22.36 2.57 44.72
N ALA A 176 -22.79 2.99 45.91
CA ALA A 176 -23.19 4.36 46.19
C ALA A 176 -21.97 5.30 46.26
N LEU A 177 -22.14 6.55 45.85
CA LEU A 177 -21.15 7.61 46.10
C LEU A 177 -21.18 7.97 47.60
N GLU A 178 -20.03 8.27 48.18
CA GLU A 178 -19.94 8.66 49.59
C GLU A 178 -20.80 9.89 49.87
N GLY A 179 -21.74 9.77 50.81
CA GLY A 179 -22.70 10.83 51.14
C GLY A 179 -23.91 10.96 50.20
N ALA A 180 -24.09 10.08 49.21
CA ALA A 180 -25.25 10.05 48.32
C ALA A 180 -26.15 8.83 48.58
N PRO A 181 -27.46 8.89 48.25
CA PRO A 181 -28.32 7.72 48.33
C PRO A 181 -27.86 6.61 47.37
N PRO A 182 -28.09 5.33 47.70
CA PRO A 182 -27.76 4.23 46.81
C PRO A 182 -28.51 4.35 45.48
N PRO A 183 -27.87 3.98 44.35
CA PRO A 183 -28.54 3.99 43.05
C PRO A 183 -29.75 3.03 43.06
N PRO A 184 -30.82 3.32 42.32
CA PRO A 184 -32.01 2.49 42.31
C PRO A 184 -31.71 1.10 41.75
N ASP A 185 -32.32 0.07 42.34
CA ASP A 185 -32.07 -1.33 41.97
C ASP A 185 -32.56 -1.71 40.57
N ARG A 186 -33.49 -0.91 40.01
CA ARG A 186 -34.15 -1.19 38.73
C ARG A 186 -34.10 0.02 37.80
N THR A 187 -33.91 -0.24 36.52
CA THR A 187 -34.02 0.75 35.45
C THR A 187 -34.90 0.18 34.33
N ILE A 188 -35.91 0.92 33.90
CA ILE A 188 -36.79 0.52 32.79
C ILE A 188 -36.40 1.33 31.56
N VAL A 189 -36.09 0.64 30.47
CA VAL A 189 -35.71 1.24 29.18
C VAL A 189 -36.87 1.10 28.20
N PHE A 190 -37.38 2.23 27.72
CA PHE A 190 -38.45 2.30 26.73
C PHE A 190 -37.87 2.64 25.35
N TRP A 191 -38.17 1.82 24.34
CA TRP A 191 -37.78 2.04 22.95
C TRP A 191 -38.86 2.86 22.25
N LEU A 192 -38.55 4.09 21.84
CA LEU A 192 -39.50 5.01 21.20
C LEU A 192 -39.02 5.42 19.81
N LYS A 193 -39.88 5.24 18.80
CA LYS A 193 -39.65 5.83 17.48
C LYS A 193 -39.72 7.36 17.61
N GLN A 194 -38.66 8.06 17.25
CA GLN A 194 -38.58 9.52 17.43
C GLN A 194 -39.66 10.28 16.64
N ASP A 195 -40.20 9.67 15.57
CA ASP A 195 -41.30 10.24 14.77
C ASP A 195 -42.57 10.51 15.62
N ALA A 196 -42.73 9.77 16.74
CA ALA A 196 -43.82 9.99 17.70
C ALA A 196 -43.71 11.31 18.47
N LEU A 197 -42.54 11.95 18.50
CA LEU A 197 -42.33 13.24 19.18
C LEU A 197 -42.86 14.44 18.38
N GLY A 198 -43.16 14.25 17.09
CA GLY A 198 -43.69 15.32 16.23
C GLY A 198 -42.78 16.54 16.17
N SER A 199 -43.38 17.72 16.03
CA SER A 199 -42.67 19.00 15.86
C SER A 199 -42.28 19.69 17.18
N THR A 200 -42.68 19.14 18.33
CA THR A 200 -42.41 19.74 19.66
C THR A 200 -41.82 18.69 20.61
N PRO A 201 -40.60 18.19 20.31
CA PRO A 201 -40.02 17.06 21.01
C PRO A 201 -39.82 17.27 22.51
N LEU A 202 -39.44 18.47 22.98
CA LEU A 202 -39.19 18.69 24.41
C LEU A 202 -40.48 18.62 25.22
N GLN A 203 -41.57 19.19 24.69
CA GLN A 203 -42.88 19.14 25.31
C GLN A 203 -43.42 17.70 25.36
N GLN A 204 -43.27 16.95 24.27
CA GLN A 204 -43.70 15.56 24.19
C GLN A 204 -42.92 14.64 25.14
N LEU A 205 -41.62 14.88 25.34
CA LEU A 205 -40.83 14.14 26.32
C LEU A 205 -41.28 14.40 27.77
N GLU A 206 -41.67 15.63 28.09
CA GLU A 206 -42.24 15.96 29.40
C GLU A 206 -43.61 15.30 29.62
N GLN A 207 -44.47 15.27 28.59
CA GLN A 207 -45.75 14.54 28.64
C GLN A 207 -45.52 13.03 28.82
N LEU A 208 -44.59 12.46 28.06
CA LEU A 208 -44.20 11.06 28.18
C LEU A 208 -43.70 10.73 29.58
N ARG A 209 -42.86 11.59 30.18
CA ARG A 209 -42.40 11.43 31.57
C ARG A 209 -43.58 11.30 32.53
N GLN A 210 -44.53 12.23 32.47
CA GLN A 210 -45.71 12.24 33.36
C GLN A 210 -46.54 10.95 33.19
N THR A 211 -46.77 10.53 31.95
CA THR A 211 -47.50 9.29 31.62
C THR A 211 -46.78 8.04 32.14
N LEU A 212 -45.46 7.95 31.95
CA LEU A 212 -44.67 6.80 32.42
C LEU A 212 -44.59 6.75 33.94
N THR A 213 -44.37 7.88 34.62
CA THR A 213 -44.36 7.93 36.09
C THR A 213 -45.72 7.50 36.66
N SER A 214 -46.83 7.96 36.07
CA SER A 214 -48.17 7.52 36.45
C SER A 214 -48.36 6.01 36.26
N LYS A 215 -48.02 5.45 35.09
CA LYS A 215 -48.16 4.01 34.83
C LYS A 215 -47.27 3.14 35.72
N ILE A 216 -46.05 3.58 36.04
CA ILE A 216 -45.16 2.87 36.95
C ILE A 216 -45.75 2.83 38.36
N SER A 217 -46.31 3.96 38.84
CA SER A 217 -46.96 3.99 40.15
C SER A 217 -48.10 2.98 40.28
N THR A 218 -48.87 2.77 39.19
CA THR A 218 -49.94 1.75 39.16
C THR A 218 -49.41 0.31 39.15
N ALA A 219 -48.27 0.06 38.49
CA ALA A 219 -47.67 -1.27 38.37
C ALA A 219 -47.01 -1.80 39.66
N CYS A 220 -46.85 -0.94 40.68
CA CYS A 220 -46.33 -1.33 41.99
C CYS A 220 -47.42 -1.86 42.95
N THR A 221 -48.70 -1.91 42.60
CA THR A 221 -49.75 -2.37 43.53
C THR A 221 -49.70 -3.90 43.74
N PRO A 222 -49.77 -4.46 44.98
CA PRO A 222 -50.20 -3.84 46.24
C PRO A 222 -49.09 -3.26 47.15
N ASP A 223 -47.80 -3.57 46.92
CA ASP A 223 -46.68 -3.03 47.69
C ASP A 223 -46.32 -1.62 47.17
N GLN A 224 -46.82 -0.56 47.82
CA GLN A 224 -46.54 0.82 47.39
C GLN A 224 -45.03 1.06 47.23
N CYS A 225 -44.59 1.32 46.00
CA CYS A 225 -43.27 1.91 45.73
C CYS A 225 -43.17 3.22 46.53
N SER A 226 -41.97 3.56 47.03
CA SER A 226 -41.74 4.90 47.59
C SER A 226 -42.20 5.96 46.59
N GLU A 227 -42.98 6.95 47.04
CA GLU A 227 -43.53 7.97 46.14
C GLU A 227 -42.40 8.52 45.26
N PRO A 228 -42.47 8.37 43.92
CA PRO A 228 -41.45 8.94 43.07
C PRO A 228 -41.49 10.45 43.31
N PRO A 229 -40.34 11.09 43.62
CA PRO A 229 -40.33 12.53 43.86
C PRO A 229 -40.99 13.25 42.68
N ALA A 230 -41.76 14.31 42.93
CA ALA A 230 -42.43 15.10 41.87
C ALA A 230 -41.47 15.51 40.72
N ASN A 231 -40.17 15.54 41.03
CA ASN A 231 -39.05 15.86 40.15
C ASN A 231 -38.34 14.62 39.56
N ALA A 232 -39.01 13.46 39.46
CA ALA A 232 -38.41 12.26 38.86
C ALA A 232 -37.90 12.57 37.44
N VAL A 233 -36.59 12.36 37.24
CA VAL A 233 -35.89 12.76 36.01
C VAL A 233 -36.06 11.70 34.93
N LEU A 234 -36.47 12.12 33.74
CA LEU A 234 -36.47 11.27 32.55
C LEU A 234 -35.08 11.31 31.89
N LYS A 235 -34.40 10.18 31.82
CA LYS A 235 -33.13 10.05 31.09
C LYS A 235 -33.43 9.66 29.64
N VAL A 236 -32.97 10.45 28.68
CA VAL A 236 -33.20 10.21 27.25
C VAL A 236 -31.87 9.93 26.56
N ILE A 237 -31.77 8.78 25.90
CA ILE A 237 -30.66 8.45 24.99
C ILE A 237 -31.13 8.78 23.57
N GLY A 238 -30.63 9.88 23.02
CA GLY A 238 -31.06 10.45 21.74
C GLY A 238 -30.88 11.96 21.70
N PRO A 239 -31.35 12.64 20.64
CA PRO A 239 -32.10 12.10 19.51
C PRO A 239 -31.23 11.27 18.55
N SER A 240 -31.88 10.45 17.70
CA SER A 240 -31.16 9.64 16.71
C SER A 240 -30.79 10.41 15.45
N THR A 241 -31.41 11.58 15.22
CA THR A 241 -31.17 12.43 14.05
C THR A 241 -30.92 13.88 14.43
N SER A 242 -30.09 14.56 13.64
CA SER A 242 -29.83 16.00 13.78
C SER A 242 -31.06 16.88 13.49
N THR A 243 -32.06 16.36 12.77
CA THR A 243 -33.34 17.05 12.55
C THR A 243 -34.10 17.23 13.85
N VAL A 244 -34.30 16.15 14.62
CA VAL A 244 -34.99 16.20 15.91
C VAL A 244 -34.20 17.04 16.91
N LEU A 245 -32.86 16.98 16.87
CA LEU A 245 -32.04 17.87 17.71
C LEU A 245 -32.30 19.34 17.39
N ARG A 246 -32.38 19.71 16.11
CA ARG A 246 -32.72 21.07 15.70
C ARG A 246 -34.11 21.49 16.21
N ASP A 247 -35.09 20.60 16.14
CA ASP A 247 -36.44 20.88 16.61
C ASP A 247 -36.47 21.04 18.15
N MET A 248 -35.58 20.37 18.90
CA MET A 248 -35.38 20.62 20.33
C MET A 248 -34.80 22.01 20.62
N TYR A 249 -33.87 22.51 19.80
CA TYR A 249 -33.38 23.90 19.90
C TYR A 249 -34.49 24.92 19.64
N GLN A 250 -35.38 24.65 18.66
CA GLN A 250 -36.56 25.47 18.40
C GLN A 250 -37.52 25.49 19.60
N ASP A 251 -37.81 24.32 20.18
CA ASP A 251 -38.65 24.22 21.37
C ASP A 251 -38.06 24.97 22.58
N GLN A 252 -36.74 24.92 22.76
CA GLN A 252 -36.06 25.69 23.79
C GLN A 252 -36.24 27.20 23.58
N ASP A 253 -36.13 27.67 22.33
CA ASP A 253 -36.33 29.09 22.01
C ASP A 253 -37.79 29.55 22.22
N VAL A 254 -38.74 28.63 22.16
CA VAL A 254 -40.17 28.85 22.49
C VAL A 254 -40.47 28.67 24.00
N GLY A 255 -39.47 28.33 24.82
CA GLY A 255 -39.61 28.20 26.27
C GLY A 255 -40.24 26.88 26.74
N LYS A 256 -40.19 25.82 25.92
CA LYS A 256 -40.77 24.49 26.23
C LYS A 256 -39.82 23.53 26.95
N ALA A 257 -38.59 23.95 27.26
CA ALA A 257 -37.61 23.13 27.94
C ALA A 257 -37.90 23.02 29.45
N THR A 258 -37.66 21.85 30.04
CA THR A 258 -37.84 21.58 31.47
C THR A 258 -36.54 21.07 32.11
N SER A 259 -36.41 21.21 33.44
CA SER A 259 -35.24 20.72 34.20
C SER A 259 -35.33 19.23 34.57
N THR A 260 -36.48 18.60 34.31
CA THR A 260 -36.86 17.22 34.62
C THR A 260 -36.49 16.22 33.53
N VAL A 261 -36.02 16.67 32.37
CA VAL A 261 -35.60 15.82 31.25
C VAL A 261 -34.11 16.01 31.01
N GLU A 262 -33.35 14.91 31.06
CA GLU A 262 -31.91 14.89 30.79
C GLU A 262 -31.64 14.15 29.47
N ILE A 263 -31.06 14.85 28.50
CA ILE A 263 -30.84 14.35 27.15
C ILE A 263 -29.36 14.06 26.94
N TYR A 264 -29.05 12.80 26.67
CA TYR A 264 -27.72 12.31 26.29
C TYR A 264 -27.75 12.01 24.80
N SER A 265 -27.04 12.81 23.99
CA SER A 265 -27.08 12.77 22.53
C SER A 265 -25.82 12.14 21.93
N PRO A 266 -25.87 10.86 21.51
CA PRO A 266 -24.74 10.17 20.88
C PRO A 266 -24.75 10.17 19.35
N LEU A 267 -25.88 10.45 18.69
CA LEU A 267 -26.06 10.24 17.24
C LEU A 267 -26.24 11.53 16.44
N ALA A 268 -26.80 12.58 17.03
CA ALA A 268 -26.95 13.87 16.37
C ALA A 268 -25.63 14.67 16.43
N THR A 269 -24.89 14.71 15.31
CA THR A 269 -23.54 15.31 15.23
C THR A 269 -23.51 16.70 14.58
N ALA A 270 -24.63 17.22 14.07
CA ALA A 270 -24.66 18.54 13.42
C ALA A 270 -24.08 19.64 14.34
N ASP A 271 -23.35 20.57 13.74
CA ASP A 271 -22.68 21.65 14.46
C ASP A 271 -23.68 22.67 15.04
N ASN A 272 -23.36 23.25 16.19
CA ASN A 272 -24.26 24.16 16.91
C ASN A 272 -24.60 25.40 16.07
N ASP A 273 -23.63 25.98 15.34
CA ASP A 273 -23.89 27.16 14.50
C ASP A 273 -24.84 26.80 13.36
N THR A 274 -24.74 25.58 12.81
CA THR A 274 -25.63 25.11 11.74
C THR A 274 -27.04 24.77 12.24
N LEU A 275 -27.16 24.28 13.48
CA LEU A 275 -28.44 23.96 14.11
C LEU A 275 -29.27 25.23 14.33
N GLU A 276 -28.63 26.35 14.70
CA GLU A 276 -29.31 27.63 14.95
C GLU A 276 -29.67 28.42 13.68
N ARG A 277 -29.14 28.03 12.51
CA ARG A 277 -29.40 28.70 11.23
C ARG A 277 -30.78 28.32 10.67
N GLY A 278 -31.50 29.31 10.16
CA GLY A 278 -32.64 29.11 9.27
C GLY A 278 -34.00 28.85 9.94
N TYR A 279 -34.11 28.92 11.27
CA TYR A 279 -35.40 28.95 11.97
C TYR A 279 -35.62 30.27 12.69
N ARG A 280 -36.91 30.63 12.88
CA ARG A 280 -37.30 31.94 13.43
C ARG A 280 -37.16 31.94 14.94
N LYS A 281 -36.11 32.59 15.46
CA LYS A 281 -35.97 32.87 16.91
C LYS A 281 -37.07 33.83 17.36
N LEU A 282 -37.63 33.61 18.55
CA LEU A 282 -38.61 34.52 19.15
C LEU A 282 -37.97 35.90 19.37
N SER A 283 -38.72 36.96 19.07
CA SER A 283 -38.31 38.36 19.25
C SER A 283 -39.47 39.13 19.89
N PRO A 284 -39.34 39.67 21.12
CA PRO A 284 -38.16 39.61 22.00
C PRO A 284 -37.88 38.19 22.53
N ALA A 285 -36.63 37.92 22.92
CA ALA A 285 -36.27 36.66 23.57
C ALA A 285 -36.93 36.57 24.95
N LEU A 286 -37.37 35.38 25.34
CA LEU A 286 -38.01 35.15 26.64
C LEU A 286 -36.99 35.36 27.77
N GLU A 287 -37.26 36.30 28.69
CA GLU A 287 -36.43 36.52 29.88
C GLU A 287 -36.51 35.30 30.83
N ASN A 288 -35.37 34.86 31.37
CA ASN A 288 -35.25 33.72 32.30
C ASN A 288 -35.68 32.33 31.77
N ARG A 289 -35.39 32.02 30.50
CA ARG A 289 -35.63 30.68 29.95
C ARG A 289 -34.79 29.59 30.64
N VAL A 290 -35.42 28.46 30.95
CA VAL A 290 -34.71 27.26 31.40
C VAL A 290 -33.99 26.63 30.21
N PRO A 291 -32.65 26.45 30.24
CA PRO A 291 -31.94 25.77 29.16
C PRO A 291 -32.25 24.27 29.19
N MET A 292 -32.33 23.63 28.01
CA MET A 292 -32.45 22.18 27.96
C MET A 292 -31.19 21.53 28.54
N LYS A 293 -31.36 20.45 29.32
CA LYS A 293 -30.24 19.65 29.82
C LYS A 293 -29.77 18.69 28.72
N LEU A 294 -29.00 19.22 27.79
CA LEU A 294 -28.36 18.46 26.70
C LEU A 294 -26.88 18.18 27.01
N LEU A 295 -26.49 16.92 26.92
CA LEU A 295 -25.10 16.45 26.98
C LEU A 295 -24.80 15.66 25.71
N ARG A 296 -23.89 16.17 24.87
CA ARG A 296 -23.43 15.47 23.67
C ARG A 296 -22.25 14.58 24.04
N THR A 297 -22.37 13.27 23.82
CA THR A 297 -21.26 12.31 24.01
C THR A 297 -20.54 12.00 22.71
N VAL A 298 -20.72 12.84 21.69
CA VAL A 298 -20.13 12.69 20.37
C VAL A 298 -19.65 14.06 19.91
N SER A 299 -18.59 14.05 19.10
CA SER A 299 -18.07 15.27 18.49
C SER A 299 -19.01 15.87 17.47
N ASP A 300 -19.02 17.20 17.42
CA ASP A 300 -19.71 17.92 16.36
C ASP A 300 -18.98 17.76 15.02
N ASP A 301 -19.76 17.95 13.96
CA ASP A 301 -19.33 17.88 12.57
C ASP A 301 -18.30 18.97 12.23
N GLY A 302 -18.26 20.10 12.95
CA GLY A 302 -17.25 21.15 12.77
C GLY A 302 -15.85 20.66 13.11
N THR A 303 -15.71 19.99 14.26
CA THR A 303 -14.46 19.36 14.70
C THR A 303 -14.03 18.24 13.75
N MET A 304 -14.98 17.43 13.25
CA MET A 304 -14.68 16.36 12.28
C MET A 304 -14.18 16.95 10.96
N THR A 305 -14.81 18.03 10.51
CA THR A 305 -14.45 18.77 9.30
C THR A 305 -13.04 19.37 9.41
N GLN A 306 -12.71 19.99 10.54
CA GLN A 306 -11.38 20.53 10.79
C GLN A 306 -10.31 19.43 10.69
N LEU A 307 -10.51 18.31 11.37
CA LEU A 307 -9.61 17.16 11.30
C LEU A 307 -9.42 16.68 9.86
N MET A 308 -10.51 16.50 9.13
CA MET A 308 -10.45 16.05 7.74
C MET A 308 -9.66 17.02 6.85
N LEU A 309 -9.91 18.33 6.96
CA LEU A 309 -9.19 19.34 6.17
C LEU A 309 -7.70 19.42 6.54
N GLU A 310 -7.33 19.25 7.81
CA GLU A 310 -5.93 19.15 8.22
C GLU A 310 -5.22 17.95 7.58
N GLU A 311 -5.89 16.80 7.49
CA GLU A 311 -5.36 15.62 6.81
C GLU A 311 -5.24 15.81 5.30
N LEU A 312 -6.25 16.43 4.67
CA LEU A 312 -6.21 16.72 3.23
C LEU A 312 -5.05 17.67 2.88
N LYS A 313 -4.74 18.63 3.76
CA LYS A 313 -3.56 19.51 3.63
C LYS A 313 -2.26 18.71 3.67
N LEU A 314 -2.12 17.71 4.55
CA LEU A 314 -0.95 16.82 4.59
C LEU A 314 -0.76 16.03 3.28
N ARG A 315 -1.84 15.81 2.52
CA ARG A 315 -1.84 15.13 1.21
C ARG A 315 -1.86 16.10 0.02
N ARG A 316 -1.57 17.38 0.25
CA ARG A 316 -1.47 18.45 -0.77
C ARG A 316 -2.80 18.82 -1.44
N VAL A 317 -3.91 18.69 -0.71
CA VAL A 317 -5.23 19.17 -1.11
C VAL A 317 -5.65 20.28 -0.14
N ASP A 318 -5.53 21.53 -0.56
CA ASP A 318 -5.89 22.69 0.26
C ASP A 318 -6.76 23.70 -0.51
N PRO A 319 -8.10 23.61 -0.42
CA PRO A 319 -9.00 24.56 -1.07
C PRO A 319 -8.87 25.98 -0.52
N ALA A 320 -8.47 26.15 0.76
CA ALA A 320 -8.32 27.47 1.38
C ALA A 320 -7.12 28.25 0.80
N THR A 321 -6.06 27.55 0.41
CA THR A 321 -4.94 28.15 -0.35
C THR A 321 -5.37 28.53 -1.77
N GLY A 322 -6.18 27.68 -2.42
CA GLY A 322 -6.78 27.99 -3.71
C GLY A 322 -7.60 29.29 -3.67
N LEU A 323 -8.49 29.40 -2.67
CA LEU A 323 -9.32 30.56 -2.43
C LEU A 323 -8.50 31.84 -2.21
N ARG A 324 -7.48 31.78 -1.33
CA ARG A 324 -6.56 32.91 -1.06
C ARG A 324 -5.74 33.37 -2.27
N CYS A 325 -5.40 32.44 -3.17
CA CYS A 325 -4.52 32.69 -4.31
C CYS A 325 -5.26 32.79 -5.66
N SER A 326 -6.59 32.76 -5.64
CA SER A 326 -7.45 32.97 -6.80
C SER A 326 -7.32 34.40 -7.34
N GLN A 327 -7.39 34.57 -8.65
CA GLN A 327 -7.32 35.90 -9.28
C GLN A 327 -8.69 36.60 -9.14
N GLY A 328 -8.76 37.74 -8.44
CA GLY A 328 -9.99 38.49 -8.22
C GLY A 328 -9.92 39.50 -7.07
N THR A 329 -11.08 40.06 -6.67
CA THR A 329 -11.26 41.08 -5.61
C THR A 329 -10.80 40.67 -4.21
N LEU A 330 -10.47 39.39 -4.00
CA LEU A 330 -10.03 38.83 -2.72
C LEU A 330 -8.52 38.54 -2.64
N GLN A 331 -7.74 38.89 -3.67
CA GLN A 331 -6.28 38.76 -3.58
C GLN A 331 -5.74 39.75 -2.55
N ARG A 332 -5.45 39.27 -1.33
CA ARG A 332 -4.92 40.11 -0.26
C ARG A 332 -3.53 40.60 -0.66
N ILE A 333 -3.38 41.91 -0.79
CA ILE A 333 -2.09 42.56 -1.07
C ILE A 333 -1.11 42.12 0.03
N GLY A 334 -0.05 41.38 -0.35
CA GLY A 334 0.99 40.89 0.57
C GLY A 334 0.96 39.39 0.92
N SER A 335 0.02 38.58 0.44
CA SER A 335 0.09 37.12 0.63
C SER A 335 1.07 36.46 -0.36
N PRO A 336 2.04 35.62 0.09
CA PRO A 336 3.04 35.00 -0.79
C PRO A 336 2.43 33.81 -1.55
N CYS A 337 1.64 34.09 -2.58
CA CYS A 337 1.14 33.07 -3.52
C CYS A 337 2.26 32.65 -4.49
N THR A 338 3.18 31.81 -4.03
CA THR A 338 4.23 31.23 -4.88
C THR A 338 3.65 30.16 -5.82
N ARG A 339 4.40 29.82 -6.88
CA ARG A 339 3.98 28.83 -7.89
C ARG A 339 3.72 27.44 -7.28
N ASP A 340 4.43 27.06 -6.23
CA ASP A 340 4.25 25.79 -5.54
C ASP A 340 3.03 25.78 -4.62
N LEU A 341 2.72 26.88 -3.92
CA LEU A 341 1.44 27.01 -3.19
C LEU A 341 0.23 26.98 -4.12
N ARG A 342 0.36 27.51 -5.35
CA ARG A 342 -0.73 27.46 -6.34
C ARG A 342 -1.00 26.02 -6.83
N ARG A 343 -0.03 25.09 -6.72
CA ARG A 343 -0.21 23.66 -7.07
C ARG A 343 -0.97 22.86 -6.00
N SER A 344 -0.99 23.31 -4.74
CA SER A 344 -1.76 22.67 -3.66
C SER A 344 -3.19 23.20 -3.53
N GLY A 345 -3.50 24.34 -4.17
CA GLY A 345 -4.83 24.91 -4.25
C GLY A 345 -5.76 24.07 -5.10
N ASN A 346 -6.19 22.91 -4.62
CA ASN A 346 -7.07 21.97 -5.31
C ASN A 346 -8.52 22.11 -4.83
N ARG A 347 -9.48 21.84 -5.72
CA ARG A 347 -10.91 21.84 -5.38
C ARG A 347 -11.29 20.55 -4.66
N ILE A 348 -12.36 20.60 -3.86
CA ILE A 348 -12.94 19.43 -3.22
C ILE A 348 -14.36 19.23 -3.76
N ALA A 349 -14.70 18.01 -4.15
CA ALA A 349 -16.07 17.64 -4.46
C ALA A 349 -16.72 16.94 -3.27
N LEU A 350 -17.84 17.44 -2.78
CA LEU A 350 -18.63 16.83 -1.71
C LEU A 350 -19.92 16.26 -2.32
N ILE A 351 -20.12 14.97 -2.13
CA ILE A 351 -21.27 14.22 -2.63
C ILE A 351 -22.08 13.79 -1.43
N ALA A 352 -23.31 14.28 -1.30
CA ALA A 352 -24.12 14.01 -0.12
C ALA A 352 -25.60 13.76 -0.43
N GLU A 353 -26.28 13.08 0.48
CA GLU A 353 -27.74 12.92 0.44
C GLU A 353 -28.42 14.29 0.47
N TRP A 354 -29.30 14.59 -0.49
CA TRP A 354 -29.95 15.91 -0.56
C TRP A 354 -31.14 16.07 0.40
N ASP A 355 -31.72 14.98 0.88
CA ASP A 355 -32.93 14.87 1.70
C ASP A 355 -32.60 14.88 3.20
N SER A 356 -31.43 14.40 3.58
CA SER A 356 -30.91 14.44 4.95
C SER A 356 -30.44 15.84 5.39
N PHE A 357 -30.99 16.36 6.49
CA PHE A 357 -30.51 17.62 7.10
C PHE A 357 -29.06 17.50 7.56
N TYR A 358 -28.66 16.36 8.11
CA TYR A 358 -27.28 16.10 8.52
C TYR A 358 -26.31 16.29 7.36
N SER A 359 -26.57 15.66 6.22
CA SER A 359 -25.75 15.76 5.02
C SER A 359 -25.61 17.20 4.51
N ARG A 360 -26.70 17.98 4.57
CA ARG A 360 -26.69 19.40 4.21
C ARG A 360 -25.90 20.25 5.20
N ALA A 361 -26.09 20.04 6.51
CA ALA A 361 -25.39 20.76 7.57
C ALA A 361 -23.88 20.50 7.50
N LEU A 362 -23.46 19.26 7.28
CA LEU A 362 -22.05 18.88 7.18
C LEU A 362 -21.35 19.58 6.01
N ILE A 363 -21.98 19.72 4.84
CA ILE A 363 -21.43 20.50 3.72
C ILE A 363 -21.19 21.97 4.13
N GLU A 364 -22.14 22.56 4.85
CA GLU A 364 -22.01 23.95 5.31
C GLU A 364 -20.90 24.10 6.38
N SER A 365 -20.67 23.08 7.21
CA SER A 365 -19.50 23.03 8.11
C SER A 365 -18.19 23.04 7.32
N PHE A 366 -18.08 22.28 6.22
CA PHE A 366 -16.91 22.33 5.31
C PHE A 366 -16.69 23.72 4.72
N LYS A 367 -17.75 24.37 4.24
CA LYS A 367 -17.65 25.73 3.70
C LYS A 367 -17.18 26.73 4.76
N THR A 368 -17.78 26.68 5.94
CA THR A 368 -17.45 27.57 7.07
C THR A 368 -16.00 27.38 7.53
N GLN A 369 -15.52 26.13 7.59
CA GLN A 369 -14.13 25.85 8.00
C GLN A 369 -13.12 26.34 6.95
N VAL A 370 -13.41 26.19 5.65
CA VAL A 370 -12.53 26.69 4.58
C VAL A 370 -12.50 28.21 4.54
N THR A 371 -13.61 28.90 4.81
CA THR A 371 -13.62 30.37 4.93
C THR A 371 -12.78 30.85 6.12
N ASN A 372 -12.89 30.16 7.25
CA ASN A 372 -12.11 30.44 8.46
C ASN A 372 -10.62 30.24 8.21
N ASP A 373 -10.24 29.12 7.60
CA ASP A 373 -8.86 28.83 7.23
C ASP A 373 -8.31 29.86 6.26
N ALA A 374 -9.11 30.30 5.27
CA ALA A 374 -8.75 31.34 4.31
C ALA A 374 -8.62 32.75 4.92
N ARG A 375 -9.06 32.94 6.18
CA ARG A 375 -9.10 34.23 6.89
C ARG A 375 -9.89 35.31 6.15
N LEU A 376 -11.00 34.92 5.53
CA LEU A 376 -11.93 35.86 4.91
C LEU A 376 -12.75 36.57 6.01
N GLY A 377 -13.06 37.86 5.80
CA GLY A 377 -13.88 38.64 6.75
C GLY A 377 -15.33 38.13 6.84
N SER A 378 -16.06 38.58 7.85
CA SER A 378 -17.42 38.13 8.20
C SER A 378 -18.55 38.67 7.30
N ASP A 379 -18.25 39.28 6.15
CA ASP A 379 -19.28 39.72 5.19
C ASP A 379 -19.84 38.49 4.45
N GLU A 380 -20.78 37.80 5.09
CA GLU A 380 -21.25 36.45 4.72
C GLU A 380 -21.81 36.34 3.29
N ASN A 381 -22.44 37.38 2.75
CA ASN A 381 -23.18 37.27 1.50
C ASN A 381 -22.29 37.32 0.25
N ASN A 382 -21.15 38.01 0.29
CA ASN A 382 -20.27 38.13 -0.87
C ASN A 382 -19.28 36.97 -1.01
N HIS A 383 -19.10 36.14 0.02
CA HIS A 383 -18.08 35.09 0.05
C HIS A 383 -18.59 33.71 -0.36
N ARG A 384 -19.91 33.47 -0.33
CA ARG A 384 -20.51 32.15 -0.64
C ARG A 384 -20.23 31.70 -2.07
N ASP A 385 -20.45 32.59 -3.05
CA ASP A 385 -20.25 32.26 -4.47
C ASP A 385 -18.80 31.89 -4.78
N VAL A 386 -17.84 32.51 -4.09
CA VAL A 386 -16.42 32.23 -4.29
C VAL A 386 -16.03 30.90 -3.62
N VAL A 387 -16.57 30.60 -2.45
CA VAL A 387 -16.32 29.33 -1.75
C VAL A 387 -16.90 28.15 -2.54
N ASP A 388 -18.08 28.33 -3.15
CA ASP A 388 -18.75 27.31 -3.94
C ASP A 388 -17.97 26.94 -5.23
N GLN A 389 -17.08 27.83 -5.71
CA GLN A 389 -16.15 27.50 -6.80
C GLN A 389 -15.02 26.57 -6.37
N TRP A 390 -14.74 26.46 -5.07
CA TRP A 390 -13.67 25.62 -4.50
C TRP A 390 -14.20 24.37 -3.80
N ILE A 391 -15.42 24.41 -3.28
CA ILE A 391 -16.14 23.30 -2.66
C ILE A 391 -17.35 22.98 -3.53
N LEU A 392 -17.16 22.03 -4.44
CA LEU A 392 -18.18 21.62 -5.39
C LEU A 392 -19.19 20.71 -4.70
N ARG A 393 -20.47 21.08 -4.71
CA ARG A 393 -21.55 20.29 -4.14
C ARG A 393 -22.21 19.43 -5.21
N PHE A 394 -22.31 18.15 -4.93
CA PHE A 394 -23.09 17.17 -5.68
C PHE A 394 -24.04 16.45 -4.72
N SER A 395 -25.17 15.96 -5.21
CA SER A 395 -26.12 15.30 -4.32
C SER A 395 -26.87 14.13 -4.97
N TYR A 396 -27.35 13.23 -4.13
CA TYR A 396 -28.14 12.05 -4.51
C TYR A 396 -29.29 11.81 -3.51
N LEU A 397 -30.23 10.95 -3.89
CA LEU A 397 -31.34 10.48 -3.05
C LEU A 397 -30.92 9.24 -2.23
N ARG A 398 -31.29 9.19 -0.95
CA ARG A 398 -31.11 7.98 -0.14
C ARG A 398 -31.90 6.79 -0.73
N GLY A 399 -31.37 5.58 -0.58
CA GLY A 399 -31.96 4.33 -1.08
C GLY A 399 -31.64 4.09 -2.56
N LEU A 400 -30.36 4.16 -2.94
CA LEU A 400 -29.90 4.07 -4.34
C LEU A 400 -30.10 2.68 -4.96
N ASP A 401 -30.13 1.64 -4.13
CA ASP A 401 -30.34 0.27 -4.55
C ASP A 401 -31.78 0.00 -5.03
N GLY A 402 -32.73 0.87 -4.69
CA GLY A 402 -34.14 0.77 -5.05
C GLY A 402 -34.88 -0.37 -4.35
N ARG A 403 -34.33 -0.93 -3.26
CA ARG A 403 -34.92 -2.08 -2.57
C ARG A 403 -36.00 -1.64 -1.59
N LEU A 404 -37.21 -2.17 -1.80
CA LEU A 404 -38.32 -1.95 -0.87
C LEU A 404 -38.30 -2.96 0.29
N PRO A 405 -38.83 -2.60 1.48
CA PRO A 405 -38.81 -3.47 2.65
C PRO A 405 -39.43 -4.86 2.43
N GLU A 406 -40.49 -4.98 1.61
CA GLU A 406 -41.17 -6.26 1.37
C GLU A 406 -40.35 -7.22 0.47
N GLU A 407 -39.61 -6.70 -0.51
CA GLU A 407 -38.81 -7.49 -1.45
C GLU A 407 -37.58 -8.11 -0.78
N SER A 408 -37.04 -7.45 0.25
CA SER A 408 -35.90 -7.97 1.02
C SER A 408 -36.29 -9.16 1.93
N ALA A 409 -37.56 -9.27 2.32
CA ALA A 409 -38.09 -10.39 3.11
C ALA A 409 -38.54 -11.60 2.25
N SER A 410 -38.87 -11.39 0.97
CA SER A 410 -39.33 -12.45 0.07
C SER A 410 -38.20 -13.25 -0.59
N ASN A 411 -36.98 -12.72 -0.65
CA ASN A 411 -35.84 -13.38 -1.28
C ASN A 411 -35.35 -14.67 -0.57
N ASP A 412 -35.78 -14.92 0.67
CA ASP A 412 -35.58 -16.22 1.35
C ASP A 412 -36.57 -17.30 0.87
N LYS A 413 -37.59 -16.93 0.09
CA LYS A 413 -38.57 -17.83 -0.53
C LYS A 413 -38.63 -17.64 -2.05
N SER A 414 -37.52 -17.86 -2.75
CA SER A 414 -37.44 -18.46 -4.10
C SER A 414 -36.17 -18.09 -4.87
N ALA A 415 -35.06 -18.75 -4.55
CA ALA A 415 -34.11 -19.15 -5.60
C ALA A 415 -34.58 -20.49 -6.21
N GLY A 416 -35.83 -20.52 -6.68
CA GLY A 416 -36.32 -21.61 -7.51
C GLY A 416 -35.77 -21.40 -8.91
N ALA A 417 -34.63 -22.05 -9.21
CA ALA A 417 -34.10 -22.12 -10.55
C ALA A 417 -35.14 -22.77 -11.48
N GLY A 418 -35.83 -21.96 -12.29
CA GLY A 418 -36.57 -22.45 -13.44
C GLY A 418 -35.58 -22.99 -14.48
N PRO A 419 -35.69 -24.26 -14.91
CA PRO A 419 -34.78 -24.80 -15.91
C PRO A 419 -35.26 -24.34 -17.29
N GLY A 420 -34.55 -23.40 -17.91
CA GLY A 420 -34.86 -23.05 -19.29
C GLY A 420 -34.35 -21.70 -19.76
N LYS A 421 -33.04 -21.57 -19.96
CA LYS A 421 -32.43 -20.85 -21.09
C LYS A 421 -30.90 -21.02 -21.03
N ASN A 422 -30.38 -21.92 -21.87
CA ASN A 422 -28.98 -21.90 -22.27
C ASN A 422 -28.71 -20.52 -22.89
N LYS A 423 -27.99 -19.65 -22.17
CA LYS A 423 -27.37 -18.48 -22.79
C LYS A 423 -26.03 -18.93 -23.34
N ASP A 424 -25.95 -18.98 -24.66
CA ASP A 424 -24.72 -19.18 -25.41
C ASP A 424 -23.66 -18.16 -24.98
N ALA A 425 -22.50 -18.64 -24.53
CA ALA A 425 -21.43 -17.84 -23.95
C ALA A 425 -20.61 -17.00 -24.97
N THR A 426 -21.20 -16.60 -26.10
CA THR A 426 -20.49 -15.90 -27.19
C THR A 426 -21.15 -14.64 -27.73
N GLN A 427 -22.23 -14.14 -27.12
CA GLN A 427 -22.68 -12.76 -27.37
C GLN A 427 -22.22 -11.84 -26.25
N ILE A 428 -21.36 -10.88 -26.58
CA ILE A 428 -21.06 -9.72 -25.74
C ILE A 428 -22.37 -8.95 -25.60
N ASP A 429 -23.01 -9.06 -24.44
CA ASP A 429 -24.24 -8.35 -24.12
C ASP A 429 -23.97 -6.84 -24.11
N LEU A 430 -24.40 -6.14 -25.16
CA LEU A 430 -24.28 -4.68 -25.32
C LEU A 430 -25.42 -3.92 -24.63
N SER A 431 -26.30 -4.62 -23.89
CA SER A 431 -27.29 -3.97 -23.03
C SER A 431 -26.56 -3.04 -22.04
N PRO A 432 -27.11 -1.85 -21.73
CA PRO A 432 -26.55 -1.03 -20.65
C PRO A 432 -26.46 -1.89 -19.38
N LEU A 433 -25.29 -1.89 -18.73
CA LEU A 433 -25.04 -2.71 -17.53
C LEU A 433 -26.07 -2.46 -16.41
N GLU A 434 -26.67 -1.27 -16.42
CA GLU A 434 -27.63 -0.78 -15.44
C GLU A 434 -28.88 -0.26 -16.19
N LYS A 435 -30.06 -0.58 -15.65
CA LYS A 435 -31.34 -0.12 -16.18
C LYS A 435 -31.60 1.32 -15.74
N SER A 436 -32.11 2.15 -16.65
CA SER A 436 -32.57 3.52 -16.35
C SER A 436 -34.05 3.56 -15.96
N ASP A 437 -34.72 2.42 -15.93
CA ASP A 437 -36.12 2.22 -15.54
C ASP A 437 -36.22 1.38 -14.25
N GLY A 438 -37.27 1.63 -13.46
CA GLY A 438 -37.53 0.95 -12.18
C GLY A 438 -37.08 1.73 -10.95
N ASN A 439 -37.01 1.05 -9.81
CA ASN A 439 -36.71 1.66 -8.51
C ASN A 439 -35.22 1.95 -8.29
N SER A 440 -34.34 1.26 -9.01
CA SER A 440 -32.89 1.37 -8.86
C SER A 440 -32.39 2.70 -9.43
N GLN A 441 -31.52 3.40 -8.70
CA GLN A 441 -30.97 4.69 -9.09
C GLN A 441 -29.49 4.61 -9.51
N LEU A 442 -28.99 3.42 -9.84
CA LEU A 442 -27.57 3.21 -10.16
C LEU A 442 -27.12 3.98 -11.42
N ASP A 443 -27.99 4.10 -12.44
CA ASP A 443 -27.69 4.91 -13.64
C ASP A 443 -27.43 6.39 -13.28
N TYR A 444 -28.17 6.96 -12.32
CA TYR A 444 -27.88 8.32 -11.83
C TYR A 444 -26.49 8.43 -11.21
N LEU A 445 -26.03 7.42 -10.47
CA LEU A 445 -24.68 7.43 -9.89
C LEU A 445 -23.60 7.41 -10.97
N ARG A 446 -23.80 6.63 -12.02
CA ARG A 446 -22.85 6.54 -13.13
C ARG A 446 -22.78 7.86 -13.90
N ARG A 447 -23.93 8.45 -14.21
CA ARG A 447 -24.03 9.79 -14.82
C ARG A 447 -23.41 10.87 -13.95
N LEU A 448 -23.62 10.78 -12.62
CA LEU A 448 -23.01 11.68 -11.65
C LEU A 448 -21.48 11.56 -11.68
N ALA A 449 -20.94 10.34 -11.65
CA ALA A 449 -19.50 10.11 -11.74
C ALA A 449 -18.91 10.66 -13.06
N ASP A 450 -19.60 10.48 -14.18
CA ASP A 450 -19.21 11.05 -15.47
C ASP A 450 -19.32 12.57 -15.51
N HIS A 451 -20.31 13.15 -14.84
CA HIS A 451 -20.44 14.60 -14.73
C HIS A 451 -19.29 15.21 -13.93
N ILE A 452 -18.96 14.66 -12.75
CA ILE A 452 -17.84 15.11 -11.92
C ILE A 452 -16.52 14.97 -12.68
N ALA A 453 -16.32 13.88 -13.41
CA ALA A 453 -15.13 13.68 -14.23
C ALA A 453 -15.01 14.72 -15.34
N ARG A 454 -16.12 15.10 -15.99
CA ARG A 454 -16.15 16.16 -17.01
C ARG A 454 -15.83 17.53 -16.43
N GLU A 455 -16.38 17.87 -15.27
CA GLU A 455 -16.05 19.12 -14.55
C GLU A 455 -14.56 19.19 -14.20
N ASP A 456 -14.00 18.12 -13.63
CA ASP A 456 -12.57 18.04 -13.32
C ASP A 456 -11.69 18.20 -14.57
N GLU A 457 -12.09 17.60 -15.70
CA GLU A 457 -11.41 17.79 -16.98
C GLU A 457 -11.52 19.23 -17.50
N ALA A 458 -12.67 19.88 -17.36
CA ALA A 458 -12.89 21.26 -17.80
C ALA A 458 -11.98 22.24 -17.04
N TYR A 459 -11.91 22.14 -15.71
CA TYR A 459 -10.99 22.97 -14.91
C TYR A 459 -9.53 22.77 -15.33
N ARG A 460 -9.11 21.51 -15.52
CA ARG A 460 -7.74 21.19 -15.95
C ARG A 460 -7.43 21.71 -17.35
N ARG A 461 -8.38 21.69 -18.29
CA ARG A 461 -8.21 22.25 -19.65
C ARG A 461 -8.06 23.77 -19.63
N ASN A 462 -8.72 24.44 -18.69
CA ASN A 462 -8.60 25.90 -18.51
C ASN A 462 -7.30 26.32 -17.80
N GLY A 463 -6.43 25.38 -17.43
CA GLY A 463 -5.18 25.65 -16.70
C GLY A 463 -5.40 25.97 -15.22
N GLU A 464 -6.61 25.72 -14.71
CA GLU A 464 -6.95 25.85 -13.30
C GLU A 464 -6.69 24.55 -12.53
N SER A 465 -6.71 24.64 -11.21
CA SER A 465 -6.60 23.46 -10.36
C SER A 465 -7.86 22.60 -10.41
N GLY A 466 -7.71 21.32 -10.76
CA GLY A 466 -8.81 20.37 -10.75
C GLY A 466 -9.28 19.98 -9.34
N ILE A 467 -10.11 18.95 -9.29
CA ILE A 467 -10.59 18.30 -8.07
C ILE A 467 -9.46 17.44 -7.50
N GLY A 468 -9.00 17.75 -6.29
CA GLY A 468 -7.94 16.99 -5.60
C GLY A 468 -8.48 15.84 -4.76
N ALA A 469 -9.64 16.04 -4.14
CA ALA A 469 -10.29 15.05 -3.29
C ALA A 469 -11.80 15.03 -3.48
N ILE A 470 -12.41 13.87 -3.24
CA ILE A 470 -13.85 13.62 -3.32
C ILE A 470 -14.32 13.07 -1.97
N GLY A 471 -15.20 13.81 -1.31
CA GLY A 471 -15.87 13.42 -0.07
C GLY A 471 -17.20 12.77 -0.36
N VAL A 472 -17.43 11.56 0.14
CA VAL A 472 -18.74 10.91 0.11
C VAL A 472 -19.33 11.01 1.51
N LEU A 473 -20.35 11.85 1.64
CA LEU A 473 -21.03 12.15 2.88
C LEU A 473 -22.42 11.52 2.82
N GLY A 474 -22.89 10.96 3.93
CA GLY A 474 -24.17 10.27 3.97
C GLY A 474 -24.42 9.65 5.31
N VAL A 475 -25.67 9.28 5.54
CA VAL A 475 -26.10 8.57 6.74
C VAL A 475 -26.15 7.07 6.44
N ASP A 476 -26.53 6.67 5.23
CA ASP A 476 -26.66 5.27 4.83
C ASP A 476 -25.33 4.68 4.32
N ALA A 477 -24.82 3.64 4.98
CA ALA A 477 -23.55 3.04 4.57
C ALA A 477 -23.67 2.21 3.28
N TYR A 478 -24.85 1.68 2.93
CA TYR A 478 -25.03 0.94 1.67
C TYR A 478 -24.90 1.89 0.48
N ASP A 479 -25.53 3.05 0.56
CA ASP A 479 -25.44 4.10 -0.45
C ASP A 479 -24.00 4.62 -0.58
N LYS A 480 -23.30 4.89 0.53
CA LYS A 480 -21.88 5.28 0.52
C LYS A 480 -21.02 4.30 -0.29
N LEU A 481 -21.22 2.99 -0.10
CA LEU A 481 -20.45 1.96 -0.80
C LEU A 481 -20.71 1.97 -2.30
N LEU A 482 -21.98 2.12 -2.72
CA LEU A 482 -22.36 2.23 -4.14
C LEU A 482 -21.79 3.48 -4.79
N VAL A 483 -21.87 4.63 -4.11
CA VAL A 483 -21.29 5.89 -4.57
C VAL A 483 -19.77 5.77 -4.73
N LEU A 484 -19.08 5.20 -3.73
CA LEU A 484 -17.64 4.95 -3.79
C LEU A 484 -17.25 4.01 -4.94
N GLN A 485 -18.05 2.97 -5.20
CA GLN A 485 -17.82 2.03 -6.30
C GLN A 485 -17.94 2.73 -7.66
N ALA A 486 -18.99 3.52 -7.86
CA ALA A 486 -19.18 4.29 -9.09
C ALA A 486 -18.03 5.28 -9.33
N LEU A 487 -17.69 6.09 -8.32
CA LEU A 487 -16.66 7.12 -8.46
C LEU A 487 -15.26 6.55 -8.62
N LYS A 488 -14.84 5.57 -7.80
CA LYS A 488 -13.50 4.97 -7.91
C LYS A 488 -13.33 4.23 -9.23
N SER A 489 -14.39 3.65 -9.79
CA SER A 489 -14.31 3.05 -11.13
C SER A 489 -14.01 4.09 -12.22
N ARG A 490 -14.58 5.29 -12.11
CA ARG A 490 -14.45 6.37 -13.12
C ARG A 490 -13.23 7.27 -12.91
N MET A 491 -12.85 7.50 -11.65
CA MET A 491 -11.79 8.41 -11.20
C MET A 491 -10.90 7.73 -10.15
N PRO A 492 -10.14 6.68 -10.52
CA PRO A 492 -9.40 5.85 -9.57
C PRO A 492 -8.17 6.54 -8.96
N TYR A 493 -7.69 7.65 -9.55
CA TYR A 493 -6.49 8.38 -9.11
C TYR A 493 -6.79 9.53 -8.12
N LYS A 494 -8.06 9.74 -7.74
CA LYS A 494 -8.46 10.80 -6.80
C LYS A 494 -8.38 10.34 -5.36
N LEU A 495 -8.18 11.28 -4.44
CA LEU A 495 -8.26 11.00 -3.01
C LEU A 495 -9.74 10.93 -2.58
N TYR A 496 -10.10 9.92 -1.79
CA TYR A 496 -11.46 9.75 -1.28
C TYR A 496 -11.48 9.87 0.24
N PHE A 497 -12.52 10.52 0.76
CA PHE A 497 -12.77 10.58 2.19
C PHE A 497 -14.26 10.47 2.53
N SER A 498 -14.56 10.12 3.78
CA SER A 498 -15.90 10.03 4.35
C SER A 498 -15.85 10.30 5.86
N THR A 499 -17.01 10.42 6.48
CA THR A 499 -17.18 10.41 7.94
C THR A 499 -17.60 9.03 8.44
N ASP A 500 -17.29 8.80 9.72
CA ASP A 500 -17.62 7.62 10.53
C ASP A 500 -16.95 6.31 10.11
N LEU A 501 -16.77 5.40 11.07
CA LEU A 501 -16.26 4.05 10.82
C LEU A 501 -17.43 3.09 10.79
N ASP A 502 -17.55 2.28 9.73
CA ASP A 502 -18.53 1.18 9.67
C ASP A 502 -17.86 -0.11 9.21
N ALA A 503 -17.95 -1.17 10.01
CA ALA A 503 -17.41 -2.48 9.70
C ALA A 503 -17.89 -3.05 8.35
N ARG A 504 -19.03 -2.60 7.80
CA ARG A 504 -19.48 -2.91 6.43
C ARG A 504 -18.45 -2.52 5.36
N MET A 505 -17.68 -1.46 5.59
CA MET A 505 -16.60 -1.04 4.68
C MET A 505 -15.45 -2.04 4.60
N LEU A 506 -15.28 -2.92 5.59
CA LEU A 506 -14.25 -3.96 5.64
C LEU A 506 -14.72 -5.32 5.09
N GLN A 507 -15.99 -5.42 4.68
CA GLN A 507 -16.53 -6.68 4.15
C GLN A 507 -15.84 -7.09 2.84
N ARG A 508 -15.75 -8.40 2.63
CA ARG A 508 -15.18 -8.96 1.39
C ARG A 508 -16.00 -8.50 0.18
N GLY A 509 -15.31 -8.19 -0.92
CA GLY A 509 -15.90 -7.56 -2.10
C GLY A 509 -15.91 -6.03 -2.01
N GLN A 510 -16.26 -5.46 -0.85
CA GLN A 510 -16.29 -4.01 -0.63
C GLN A 510 -14.93 -3.43 -0.22
N ALA A 511 -14.11 -4.22 0.48
CA ALA A 511 -12.77 -3.83 0.93
C ALA A 511 -11.86 -3.36 -0.22
N GLN A 512 -12.01 -3.91 -1.43
CA GLN A 512 -11.21 -3.45 -2.58
C GLN A 512 -11.55 -2.01 -2.98
N THR A 513 -12.82 -1.65 -2.89
CA THR A 513 -13.34 -0.31 -3.17
C THR A 513 -13.01 0.65 -2.03
N THR A 514 -13.07 0.23 -0.77
CA THR A 514 -12.87 1.13 0.38
C THR A 514 -11.41 1.34 0.76
N ARG A 515 -10.45 0.56 0.24
CA ARG A 515 -9.01 0.76 0.50
C ARG A 515 -8.51 2.17 0.12
N ASN A 516 -7.58 2.68 0.93
CA ASN A 516 -7.06 4.06 0.86
C ASN A 516 -8.15 5.15 1.03
N LEU A 517 -9.29 4.81 1.64
CA LEU A 517 -10.33 5.78 2.04
C LEU A 517 -9.93 6.40 3.38
N ILE A 518 -9.96 7.72 3.46
CA ILE A 518 -9.71 8.47 4.70
C ILE A 518 -11.03 8.70 5.43
N LEU A 519 -11.05 8.41 6.72
CA LEU A 519 -12.23 8.51 7.57
C LEU A 519 -11.92 9.39 8.78
N ALA A 520 -12.76 10.40 9.04
CA ALA A 520 -12.79 11.08 10.32
C ALA A 520 -13.93 10.50 11.15
N ALA A 521 -13.63 10.15 12.40
CA ALA A 521 -14.62 9.55 13.28
C ALA A 521 -14.48 10.07 14.72
N PRO A 522 -15.60 10.19 15.46
CA PRO A 522 -15.58 10.60 16.85
C PRO A 522 -14.87 9.57 17.74
N TYR A 523 -15.00 8.29 17.38
CA TYR A 523 -14.42 7.17 18.10
C TYR A 523 -13.91 6.09 17.14
N GLY A 524 -12.78 5.46 17.48
CA GLY A 524 -12.46 4.12 16.98
C GLY A 524 -13.47 3.04 17.39
N LEU A 525 -13.38 1.86 16.75
CA LEU A 525 -14.22 0.68 17.05
C LEU A 525 -13.91 0.04 18.42
N THR A 526 -12.78 0.40 19.01
CA THR A 526 -12.36 -0.01 20.35
C THR A 526 -12.10 1.21 21.21
N LEU A 527 -12.65 1.21 22.42
CA LEU A 527 -12.38 2.19 23.47
C LEU A 527 -11.26 1.68 24.38
N THR A 528 -10.89 2.48 25.37
CA THR A 528 -9.91 2.05 26.38
C THR A 528 -10.38 0.78 27.10
N ARG A 529 -9.45 -0.15 27.34
CA ARG A 529 -9.76 -1.44 28.00
C ARG A 529 -10.41 -1.25 29.37
N ALA A 530 -10.04 -0.18 30.09
CA ALA A 530 -10.62 0.14 31.40
C ALA A 530 -12.14 0.37 31.33
N LEU A 531 -12.63 0.93 30.22
CA LEU A 531 -14.03 1.26 30.01
C LEU A 531 -14.79 0.11 29.34
N GLN A 532 -14.21 -0.48 28.28
CA GLN A 532 -14.88 -1.50 27.46
C GLN A 532 -14.85 -2.90 28.09
N GLN A 533 -13.85 -3.19 28.93
CA GLN A 533 -13.69 -4.44 29.68
C GLN A 533 -13.69 -5.68 28.76
N ASP A 534 -14.72 -6.53 28.87
CA ASP A 534 -14.88 -7.78 28.11
C ASP A 534 -15.87 -7.67 26.94
N VAL A 535 -16.40 -6.46 26.68
CA VAL A 535 -17.25 -6.18 25.51
C VAL A 535 -16.38 -6.20 24.25
N PRO A 536 -16.73 -6.97 23.20
CA PRO A 536 -15.94 -7.01 21.97
C PRO A 536 -15.97 -5.65 21.24
N PRO A 537 -15.03 -5.43 20.28
CA PRO A 537 -15.02 -4.23 19.44
C PRO A 537 -16.39 -3.97 18.79
N PHE A 538 -16.80 -2.71 18.78
CA PHE A 538 -18.04 -2.28 18.16
C PHE A 538 -17.94 -2.33 16.63
N ARG A 539 -19.10 -2.36 15.96
CA ARG A 539 -19.19 -2.39 14.49
C ARG A 539 -19.15 -0.99 13.87
N ASP A 540 -19.38 0.04 14.67
CA ASP A 540 -19.58 1.43 14.25
C ASP A 540 -19.00 2.40 15.28
N SER A 541 -18.46 3.53 14.84
CA SER A 541 -18.02 4.61 15.73
C SER A 541 -19.16 5.23 16.55
N LEU A 542 -20.37 5.33 15.98
CA LEU A 542 -21.54 5.86 16.67
C LEU A 542 -22.08 4.89 17.75
N GLN A 543 -21.83 3.59 17.58
CA GLN A 543 -22.15 2.57 18.58
C GLN A 543 -21.34 2.78 19.86
N SER A 544 -20.05 3.14 19.73
CA SER A 544 -19.20 3.54 20.86
C SER A 544 -19.77 4.77 21.59
N ALA A 545 -20.32 5.74 20.85
CA ALA A 545 -20.93 6.95 21.43
C ALA A 545 -22.19 6.61 22.25
N VAL A 546 -23.05 5.71 21.77
CA VAL A 546 -24.24 5.23 22.51
C VAL A 546 -23.83 4.55 23.81
N PHE A 547 -22.82 3.68 23.75
CA PHE A 547 -22.27 3.01 24.93
C PHE A 547 -21.80 4.02 25.99
N ILE A 548 -21.07 5.07 25.58
CA ILE A 548 -20.63 6.15 26.48
C ILE A 548 -21.82 6.96 27.03
N SER A 549 -22.84 7.24 26.21
CA SER A 549 -24.08 7.91 26.65
C SER A 549 -24.79 7.16 27.76
N VAL A 550 -24.90 5.82 27.66
CA VAL A 550 -25.53 5.01 28.71
C VAL A 550 -24.72 5.03 30.00
N LEU A 551 -23.39 4.90 29.90
CA LEU A 551 -22.51 5.03 31.06
C LEU A 551 -22.61 6.41 31.72
N ALA A 552 -22.71 7.48 30.93
CA ALA A 552 -22.90 8.84 31.44
C ALA A 552 -24.27 9.03 32.11
N ALA A 553 -25.33 8.44 31.55
CA ALA A 553 -26.68 8.51 32.10
C ALA A 553 -26.82 7.74 33.43
N LEU A 554 -26.10 6.62 33.57
CA LEU A 554 -26.11 5.79 34.78
C LEU A 554 -25.10 6.23 35.83
N ALA A 555 -24.16 7.13 35.50
CA ALA A 555 -23.18 7.64 36.47
C ALA A 555 -23.88 8.41 37.61
N PRO A 556 -23.46 8.26 38.87
CA PRO A 556 -24.12 8.86 40.04
C PRO A 556 -23.93 10.38 40.17
N GLN A 557 -23.02 10.99 39.40
CA GLN A 557 -22.70 12.41 39.47
C GLN A 557 -23.86 13.30 38.94
N PRO A 558 -23.97 14.57 39.40
CA PRO A 558 -24.97 15.48 38.88
C PRO A 558 -24.74 15.82 37.40
N PHE A 559 -25.81 16.18 36.69
CA PHE A 559 -25.79 16.48 35.25
C PHE A 559 -24.75 17.54 34.87
N ASP A 560 -24.61 18.62 35.63
CA ASP A 560 -23.67 19.70 35.32
C ASP A 560 -22.20 19.26 35.42
N ALA A 561 -21.89 18.37 36.37
CA ALA A 561 -20.56 17.78 36.49
C ALA A 561 -20.25 16.85 35.31
N LYS A 562 -21.25 16.08 34.85
CA LYS A 562 -21.16 15.28 33.62
C LYS A 562 -20.94 16.20 32.42
N ARG A 563 -21.75 17.23 32.24
CA ARG A 563 -21.65 18.18 31.12
C ARG A 563 -20.29 18.87 31.05
N ALA A 564 -19.75 19.31 32.19
CA ALA A 564 -18.45 19.95 32.25
C ALA A 564 -17.30 19.03 31.82
N LYS A 565 -17.42 17.71 32.03
CA LYS A 565 -16.44 16.70 31.61
C LYS A 565 -16.48 16.43 30.09
N PHE A 566 -17.62 16.63 29.44
CA PHE A 566 -17.79 16.45 27.99
C PHE A 566 -17.67 17.76 27.19
N ASP A 567 -17.38 18.88 27.85
CA ASP A 567 -17.20 20.19 27.21
C ASP A 567 -15.81 20.30 26.56
N TYR A 568 -15.76 20.44 25.23
CA TYR A 568 -14.53 20.57 24.43
C TYR A 568 -13.61 21.69 24.90
N SER A 569 -14.18 22.78 25.42
CA SER A 569 -13.40 23.94 25.86
C SER A 569 -12.63 23.68 27.16
N LYS A 570 -13.04 22.67 27.94
CA LYS A 570 -12.56 22.41 29.30
C LYS A 570 -11.97 21.02 29.49
N SER A 571 -12.29 20.06 28.63
CA SER A 571 -11.86 18.68 28.77
C SER A 571 -11.40 18.07 27.45
N GLU A 572 -10.25 17.39 27.49
CA GLU A 572 -9.70 16.62 26.36
C GLU A 572 -10.29 15.19 26.28
N LEU A 573 -11.39 14.92 27.01
CA LEU A 573 -11.98 13.58 27.10
C LEU A 573 -12.45 13.07 25.73
N LEU A 574 -13.13 13.95 24.97
CA LEU A 574 -13.54 13.70 23.60
C LEU A 574 -12.37 14.01 22.66
N SER A 575 -11.76 12.95 22.11
CA SER A 575 -10.61 13.09 21.21
C SER A 575 -10.88 12.32 19.91
N PRO A 576 -11.52 12.95 18.91
CA PRO A 576 -11.75 12.30 17.62
C PRO A 576 -10.45 11.89 16.92
N GLY A 577 -10.58 10.97 15.96
CA GLY A 577 -9.45 10.37 15.26
C GLY A 577 -9.62 10.35 13.74
N ILE A 578 -8.49 10.26 13.04
CA ILE A 578 -8.44 10.03 11.60
C ILE A 578 -7.96 8.61 11.36
N TYR A 579 -8.60 7.94 10.41
CA TYR A 579 -8.36 6.55 10.07
C TYR A 579 -8.23 6.39 8.57
N GLU A 580 -7.46 5.39 8.15
CA GLU A 580 -7.37 4.98 6.75
C GLU A 580 -7.66 3.48 6.63
N VAL A 581 -8.42 3.11 5.59
CA VAL A 581 -8.81 1.72 5.37
C VAL A 581 -7.66 0.94 4.74
N GLY A 582 -7.07 0.03 5.53
CA GLY A 582 -6.03 -0.91 5.11
C GLY A 582 -6.55 -2.33 4.84
N ILE A 583 -5.64 -3.30 4.73
CA ILE A 583 -5.98 -4.72 4.57
C ILE A 583 -6.50 -5.31 5.87
N SER A 584 -5.88 -4.99 7.00
CA SER A 584 -6.25 -5.57 8.30
C SER A 584 -7.48 -4.93 8.94
N GLY A 585 -7.84 -3.70 8.52
CA GLY A 585 -8.96 -2.95 9.06
C GLY A 585 -8.77 -1.44 8.99
N PHE A 586 -9.37 -0.72 9.93
CA PHE A 586 -9.20 0.72 10.08
C PHE A 586 -7.89 1.04 10.82
N ILE A 587 -6.98 1.73 10.15
CA ILE A 587 -5.67 2.07 10.69
C ILE A 587 -5.72 3.51 11.17
N ALA A 588 -5.52 3.71 12.47
CA ALA A 588 -5.48 5.04 13.05
C ALA A 588 -4.23 5.79 12.57
N LEU A 589 -4.43 7.05 12.20
CA LEU A 589 -3.41 7.92 11.68
C LEU A 589 -3.06 8.99 12.72
N ALA A 590 -1.79 9.35 12.81
CA ALA A 590 -1.37 10.42 13.69
C ALA A 590 -1.87 11.78 13.15
N SER A 591 -2.49 12.54 14.04
CA SER A 591 -2.90 13.93 13.87
C SER A 591 -2.43 14.76 15.07
N ARG A 592 -2.43 16.08 14.94
CA ARG A 592 -2.05 16.99 16.03
C ARG A 592 -2.94 16.80 17.28
N LEU A 593 -4.23 16.59 17.07
CA LEU A 593 -5.22 16.31 18.14
C LEU A 593 -5.02 14.94 18.79
N THR A 594 -4.66 13.90 18.03
CA THR A 594 -4.35 12.60 18.64
C THR A 594 -3.03 12.60 19.42
N ALA A 595 -2.11 13.51 19.10
CA ALA A 595 -0.81 13.60 19.75
C ALA A 595 -0.88 14.23 21.14
N SER A 596 -1.89 15.06 21.42
CA SER A 596 -2.15 15.63 22.76
C SER A 596 -2.80 14.65 23.72
N ARG A 597 -3.30 13.49 23.24
CA ARG A 597 -3.91 12.47 24.11
C ARG A 597 -2.94 12.01 25.21
N PRO A 598 -3.41 11.86 26.46
CA PRO A 598 -2.57 11.36 27.53
C PRO A 598 -2.10 9.93 27.25
N ALA A 599 -0.90 9.59 27.72
CA ALA A 599 -0.29 8.28 27.48
C ALA A 599 -1.06 7.12 28.13
N THR A 600 -1.76 7.38 29.23
CA THR A 600 -2.58 6.42 29.96
C THR A 600 -3.96 7.01 30.24
N CYS A 601 -5.03 6.25 29.97
CA CYS A 601 -6.40 6.68 30.27
C CYS A 601 -6.80 6.46 31.73
N GLU A 602 -6.05 5.63 32.47
CA GLU A 602 -6.30 5.31 33.87
C GLU A 602 -6.28 6.57 34.76
N ALA A 603 -7.17 6.58 35.75
CA ALA A 603 -7.18 7.61 36.78
C ALA A 603 -5.90 7.53 37.65
N PRO A 604 -5.32 8.67 38.08
CA PRO A 604 -4.16 8.65 38.97
C PRO A 604 -4.53 7.94 40.28
N THR A 605 -3.80 6.85 40.58
CA THR A 605 -4.11 5.86 41.63
C THR A 605 -3.99 6.35 43.08
N GLN A 606 -3.71 7.62 43.34
CA GLN A 606 -3.29 8.08 44.68
C GLN A 606 -4.15 9.15 45.37
N SER A 607 -5.28 9.62 44.82
CA SER A 607 -6.05 10.70 45.48
C SER A 607 -7.58 10.56 45.56
N GLN A 608 -8.15 9.37 45.32
CA GLN A 608 -9.63 9.22 45.29
C GLN A 608 -10.19 7.95 45.95
N SER A 609 -9.46 7.29 46.85
CA SER A 609 -10.09 6.29 47.74
C SER A 609 -11.20 6.89 48.61
N ASP A 610 -11.17 8.20 48.85
CA ASP A 610 -12.05 8.92 49.79
C ASP A 610 -13.31 9.53 49.12
N ARG A 611 -13.72 9.02 47.94
CA ARG A 611 -14.93 9.50 47.23
C ARG A 611 -15.84 8.41 46.67
N GLY A 612 -15.51 7.13 46.87
CA GLY A 612 -16.34 6.01 46.36
C GLY A 612 -16.42 5.87 44.83
N VAL A 613 -15.53 6.50 44.05
CA VAL A 613 -15.48 6.40 42.58
C VAL A 613 -14.44 5.34 42.19
N ARG A 614 -14.83 4.34 41.39
CA ARG A 614 -13.90 3.30 40.94
C ARG A 614 -12.93 3.89 39.90
N PRO A 615 -11.64 3.49 39.87
CA PRO A 615 -10.68 3.98 38.87
C PRO A 615 -11.08 3.75 37.40
N HIS A 616 -12.03 2.82 37.18
CA HIS A 616 -12.54 2.42 35.87
C HIS A 616 -13.83 3.17 35.48
N ASP A 617 -14.38 4.01 36.36
CA ASP A 617 -15.59 4.76 36.08
C ASP A 617 -15.33 5.86 35.04
N LEU A 618 -16.29 6.07 34.13
CA LEU A 618 -16.24 7.08 33.07
C LEU A 618 -15.78 8.46 33.54
N MET A 619 -16.26 8.89 34.72
CA MET A 619 -15.97 10.21 35.27
C MET A 619 -14.56 10.35 35.87
N ALA A 620 -13.90 9.22 36.22
CA ALA A 620 -12.53 9.19 36.73
C ALA A 620 -11.48 9.16 35.60
N LEU A 621 -11.85 8.61 34.43
CA LEU A 621 -10.94 8.47 33.30
C LEU A 621 -10.48 9.82 32.73
N ARG A 622 -9.26 9.80 32.16
CA ARG A 622 -8.65 10.96 31.47
C ARG A 622 -8.92 10.96 29.97
N CYS A 623 -9.05 9.78 29.38
CA CYS A 623 -9.42 9.59 27.98
C CYS A 623 -10.38 8.42 27.82
N LEU A 624 -11.16 8.45 26.74
CA LEU A 624 -12.09 7.36 26.37
C LEU A 624 -11.44 6.36 25.42
N GLN A 625 -10.34 6.75 24.77
CA GLN A 625 -9.65 5.95 23.77
C GLN A 625 -8.17 5.91 24.08
N ASP A 626 -7.59 4.72 23.98
CA ASP A 626 -6.15 4.58 24.09
C ASP A 626 -5.46 5.35 22.95
N ARG A 627 -4.23 5.78 23.21
CA ARG A 627 -3.42 6.45 22.20
C ARG A 627 -3.20 5.48 21.03
N SER A 628 -3.42 5.96 19.81
CA SER A 628 -3.18 5.18 18.60
C SER A 628 -1.73 4.67 18.58
N PRO A 629 -1.50 3.41 18.17
CA PRO A 629 -0.15 2.90 18.04
C PRO A 629 0.64 3.77 17.04
N PRO A 630 1.96 3.89 17.22
CA PRO A 630 2.77 4.67 16.30
C PRO A 630 2.62 4.14 14.88
N PRO A 631 2.65 5.02 13.86
CA PRO A 631 2.45 4.64 12.46
C PRO A 631 3.67 3.90 11.85
N TYR A 632 4.50 3.29 12.69
CA TYR A 632 5.69 2.54 12.32
C TYR A 632 5.92 1.42 13.35
N PRO A 633 6.49 0.27 12.95
CA PRO A 633 6.68 -0.86 13.84
C PRO A 633 7.62 -0.48 14.99
N GLU A 634 7.10 -0.55 16.21
CA GLU A 634 7.89 -0.41 17.43
C GLU A 634 7.97 -1.73 18.18
N PRO A 635 9.17 -2.22 18.51
CA PRO A 635 9.30 -3.38 19.37
C PRO A 635 8.72 -3.02 20.73
N GLY A 636 7.91 -3.93 21.28
CA GLY A 636 7.39 -3.78 22.64
C GLY A 636 8.52 -3.58 23.65
N GLN A 637 8.25 -2.92 24.78
CA GLN A 637 9.26 -2.66 25.81
C GLN A 637 9.96 -3.96 26.25
N SER A 638 9.21 -5.05 26.42
CA SER A 638 9.75 -6.38 26.74
C SER A 638 10.72 -6.92 25.68
N ILE A 639 10.46 -6.69 24.39
CA ILE A 639 11.36 -7.10 23.31
C ILE A 639 12.62 -6.22 23.34
N ARG A 640 12.49 -4.92 23.58
CA ARG A 640 13.65 -4.03 23.73
C ARG A 640 14.49 -4.45 24.92
N ASP A 641 13.89 -4.80 26.04
CA ASP A 641 14.60 -5.19 27.26
C ASP A 641 15.24 -6.57 27.11
N ARG A 642 14.55 -7.55 26.50
CA ARG A 642 15.17 -8.83 26.12
C ARG A 642 16.30 -8.64 25.11
N PHE A 643 16.14 -7.74 24.15
CA PHE A 643 17.18 -7.43 23.17
C PHE A 643 18.38 -6.78 23.86
N LYS A 644 18.18 -5.79 24.72
CA LYS A 644 19.23 -5.18 25.56
C LYS A 644 19.90 -6.21 26.46
N GLN A 645 19.14 -7.13 27.05
CA GLN A 645 19.66 -8.21 27.89
C GLN A 645 20.50 -9.19 27.07
N SER A 646 20.02 -9.61 25.89
CA SER A 646 20.79 -10.44 24.96
C SER A 646 22.05 -9.73 24.46
N GLN A 647 21.96 -8.43 24.15
CA GLN A 647 23.12 -7.61 23.82
C GLN A 647 24.11 -7.55 24.98
N SER A 648 23.63 -7.41 26.22
CA SER A 648 24.47 -7.44 27.42
C SER A 648 25.15 -8.80 27.64
N PHE A 649 24.49 -9.90 27.28
CA PHE A 649 25.03 -11.27 27.34
C PHE A 649 26.14 -11.51 26.29
N PHE A 650 25.98 -11.00 25.07
CA PHE A 650 27.07 -10.96 24.08
C PHE A 650 28.19 -9.97 24.46
N TRP A 651 27.98 -9.15 25.50
CA TRP A 651 28.87 -8.11 26.01
C TRP A 651 29.68 -8.52 27.25
N ALA A 652 30.09 -9.78 27.34
CA ALA A 652 31.34 -10.06 28.03
C ALA A 652 32.49 -9.46 27.19
N GLY A 653 32.79 -8.18 27.47
CA GLY A 653 33.88 -7.37 26.91
C GLY A 653 35.24 -8.06 26.62
N PRO A 654 35.65 -9.17 27.27
CA PRO A 654 36.80 -9.96 26.85
C PRO A 654 36.82 -10.38 25.37
N LEU A 655 35.71 -10.79 24.75
CA LEU A 655 35.77 -11.42 23.42
C LEU A 655 36.04 -10.42 22.28
N THR A 656 35.57 -9.18 22.42
CA THR A 656 35.87 -8.09 21.48
C THR A 656 37.25 -7.49 21.73
N LEU A 657 37.67 -7.41 22.99
CA LEU A 657 39.02 -6.98 23.36
C LEU A 657 40.06 -7.98 22.84
N THR A 658 39.79 -9.29 22.95
CA THR A 658 40.67 -10.34 22.41
C THR A 658 40.73 -10.31 20.89
N LEU A 659 39.61 -10.06 20.17
CA LEU A 659 39.65 -9.93 18.70
C LEU A 659 40.40 -8.67 18.22
N LEU A 660 40.29 -7.54 18.93
CA LEU A 660 41.06 -6.33 18.63
C LEU A 660 42.55 -6.49 18.97
N LEU A 661 42.87 -7.14 20.10
CA LEU A 661 44.24 -7.48 20.49
C LEU A 661 44.87 -8.49 19.53
N LEU A 662 44.12 -9.52 19.10
CA LEU A 662 44.55 -10.50 18.12
C LEU A 662 44.78 -9.83 16.75
N GLY A 663 43.88 -8.93 16.34
CA GLY A 663 44.04 -8.11 15.14
C GLY A 663 45.30 -7.27 15.21
N GLY A 664 45.51 -6.53 16.32
CA GLY A 664 46.71 -5.74 16.58
C GLY A 664 47.99 -6.57 16.60
N PHE A 665 47.95 -7.77 17.20
CA PHE A 665 49.07 -8.70 17.25
C PHE A 665 49.44 -9.22 15.85
N ILE A 666 48.45 -9.52 15.00
CA ILE A 666 48.68 -9.92 13.60
C ILE A 666 49.29 -8.76 12.78
N VAL A 667 48.92 -7.51 13.07
CA VAL A 667 49.54 -6.32 12.46
C VAL A 667 51.00 -6.20 12.90
N TRP A 668 51.25 -6.29 14.21
CA TRP A 668 52.59 -6.21 14.80
C TRP A 668 53.52 -7.29 14.22
N TRP A 669 53.11 -8.56 14.30
CA TRP A 669 53.89 -9.72 13.84
C TRP A 669 54.32 -9.62 12.37
N ARG A 670 53.51 -8.97 11.52
CA ARG A 670 53.76 -8.89 10.08
C ARG A 670 54.59 -7.66 9.66
N ILE A 671 54.63 -6.63 10.49
CA ILE A 671 55.55 -5.49 10.34
C ILE A 671 56.98 -5.91 10.71
N GLU A 672 57.14 -6.84 11.67
CA GLU A 672 58.42 -7.42 12.10
C GLU A 672 58.88 -8.66 11.32
N GLY A 673 58.11 -9.13 10.32
CA GLY A 673 58.50 -10.27 9.48
C GLY A 673 59.79 -10.02 8.67
N PRO A 674 60.58 -11.07 8.36
CA PRO A 674 62.01 -10.93 8.04
C PRO A 674 62.26 -9.97 6.87
N HIS A 675 63.16 -9.01 7.08
CA HIS A 675 63.62 -8.04 6.09
C HIS A 675 64.34 -8.73 4.91
N ALA A 676 63.59 -9.24 3.94
CA ALA A 676 64.12 -9.55 2.63
C ALA A 676 64.27 -8.24 1.83
N ASN A 677 65.51 -7.76 1.72
CA ASN A 677 65.98 -6.57 1.03
C ASN A 677 65.39 -6.39 -0.39
N HIS A 678 64.21 -5.78 -0.56
CA HIS A 678 63.74 -5.22 -1.84
C HIS A 678 62.94 -3.90 -1.58
N ASP A 679 63.54 -2.77 -1.97
CA ASP A 679 63.03 -1.39 -2.12
C ASP A 679 62.19 -0.76 -0.99
N ALA A 680 62.83 0.12 -0.21
CA ALA A 680 62.23 0.92 0.87
C ALA A 680 61.08 1.87 0.43
N ARG A 681 60.96 2.20 -0.87
CA ARG A 681 59.97 3.18 -1.37
C ARG A 681 58.51 2.70 -1.38
N LEU A 682 58.23 1.41 -1.11
CA LEU A 682 56.87 0.84 -1.10
C LEU A 682 56.45 0.21 0.25
N ALA A 683 57.26 0.32 1.30
CA ALA A 683 56.99 -0.30 2.59
C ALA A 683 55.74 0.28 3.29
N TRP A 684 55.59 1.61 3.31
CA TRP A 684 54.43 2.29 3.91
C TRP A 684 53.10 1.95 3.20
N VAL A 685 53.14 1.77 1.87
CA VAL A 685 51.95 1.44 1.05
C VAL A 685 51.39 0.04 1.39
N ARG A 686 52.21 -0.88 1.92
CA ARG A 686 51.75 -2.22 2.36
C ARG A 686 50.97 -2.19 3.68
N GLY A 687 51.15 -1.16 4.52
CA GLY A 687 50.44 -1.01 5.79
C GLY A 687 49.01 -0.45 5.65
N VAL A 688 48.73 0.30 4.57
CA VAL A 688 47.44 1.00 4.35
C VAL A 688 46.20 0.08 4.41
N PRO A 689 46.17 -1.11 3.78
CA PRO A 689 44.99 -1.98 3.87
C PRO A 689 44.71 -2.45 5.30
N ILE A 690 45.76 -2.70 6.07
CA ILE A 690 45.68 -3.22 7.43
C ILE A 690 45.18 -2.14 8.39
N THR A 691 45.67 -0.91 8.26
CA THR A 691 45.16 0.22 9.06
C THR A 691 43.68 0.47 8.78
N LEU A 692 43.25 0.38 7.53
CA LEU A 692 41.82 0.49 7.16
C LEU A 692 40.96 -0.61 7.80
N PHE A 693 41.44 -1.86 7.84
CA PHE A 693 40.71 -2.95 8.51
C PHE A 693 40.67 -2.77 10.04
N MET A 694 41.73 -2.24 10.65
CA MET A 694 41.75 -1.95 12.09
C MET A 694 40.77 -0.83 12.44
N VAL A 695 40.73 0.26 11.66
CA VAL A 695 39.74 1.33 11.85
C VAL A 695 38.32 0.81 11.56
N ALA A 696 38.14 -0.10 10.61
CA ALA A 696 36.85 -0.76 10.41
C ALA A 696 36.45 -1.61 11.62
N ALA A 697 37.38 -2.32 12.26
CA ALA A 697 37.07 -3.10 13.45
C ALA A 697 36.66 -2.21 14.64
N THR A 698 37.32 -1.06 14.83
CA THR A 698 36.94 -0.11 15.89
C THR A 698 35.59 0.55 15.60
N CYS A 699 35.32 0.98 14.37
CA CYS A 699 34.00 1.47 13.99
C CYS A 699 32.91 0.40 14.17
N ALA A 700 33.21 -0.88 13.90
CA ALA A 700 32.24 -1.98 14.04
C ALA A 700 31.94 -2.25 15.51
N PHE A 701 32.95 -2.14 16.37
CA PHE A 701 32.78 -2.21 17.81
C PHE A 701 31.90 -1.06 18.35
N ILE A 702 32.15 0.17 17.91
CA ILE A 702 31.31 1.32 18.28
C ILE A 702 29.87 1.13 17.78
N ALA A 703 29.72 0.65 16.54
CA ALA A 703 28.42 0.36 15.95
C ALA A 703 27.62 -0.69 16.73
N THR A 704 28.24 -1.79 17.14
CA THR A 704 27.57 -2.85 17.91
C THR A 704 27.30 -2.42 19.34
N ARG A 705 28.15 -1.57 19.93
CA ARG A 705 27.96 -1.01 21.27
C ARG A 705 26.75 -0.10 21.35
N PHE A 706 26.68 0.90 20.48
CA PHE A 706 25.67 1.95 20.55
C PHE A 706 24.49 1.70 19.60
N TRP A 707 24.53 0.63 18.82
CA TRP A 707 23.52 0.28 17.82
C TRP A 707 23.22 1.42 16.85
N HIS A 708 24.27 2.06 16.31
CA HIS A 708 24.17 3.15 15.33
C HIS A 708 24.57 2.66 13.94
N ALA A 709 23.65 2.73 12.98
CA ALA A 709 23.84 2.29 11.61
C ALA A 709 24.90 3.12 10.87
N GLU A 710 25.07 4.39 11.22
CA GLU A 710 26.10 5.27 10.64
C GLU A 710 27.51 4.69 10.77
N PHE A 711 27.83 4.13 11.94
CA PHE A 711 29.11 3.45 12.14
C PHE A 711 29.22 2.17 11.30
N LEU A 712 28.15 1.40 11.10
CA LEU A 712 28.17 0.25 10.19
C LEU A 712 28.39 0.66 8.72
N TRP A 713 27.91 1.84 8.32
CA TRP A 713 28.22 2.40 7.01
C TRP A 713 29.71 2.72 6.88
N PHE A 714 30.30 3.36 7.89
CA PHE A 714 31.75 3.62 7.92
C PHE A 714 32.57 2.33 7.87
N THR A 715 32.19 1.30 8.62
CA THR A 715 32.90 0.00 8.62
C THR A 715 32.86 -0.65 7.24
N PHE A 716 31.69 -0.66 6.61
CA PHE A 716 31.51 -1.22 5.29
C PHE A 716 32.38 -0.51 4.24
N VAL A 717 32.37 0.83 4.25
CA VAL A 717 33.20 1.64 3.34
C VAL A 717 34.69 1.39 3.57
N LEU A 718 35.14 1.36 4.84
CA LEU A 718 36.53 1.10 5.19
C LEU A 718 36.99 -0.30 4.80
N ILE A 719 36.15 -1.31 4.98
CA ILE A 719 36.40 -2.68 4.51
C ILE A 719 36.58 -2.67 2.98
N LEU A 720 35.64 -2.05 2.25
CA LEU A 720 35.66 -1.99 0.79
C LEU A 720 36.92 -1.26 0.29
N LEU A 721 37.31 -0.16 0.93
CA LEU A 721 38.55 0.57 0.66
C LEU A 721 39.80 -0.27 0.98
N GLY A 722 39.80 -1.01 2.08
CA GLY A 722 40.85 -1.95 2.46
C GLY A 722 41.05 -3.07 1.44
N ILE A 723 39.95 -3.60 0.89
CA ILE A 723 39.98 -4.62 -0.16
C ILE A 723 40.49 -4.05 -1.49
N VAL A 724 40.04 -2.86 -1.87
CA VAL A 724 40.50 -2.19 -3.09
C VAL A 724 41.99 -1.89 -3.00
N SER A 725 42.45 -1.33 -1.89
CA SER A 725 43.88 -1.05 -1.64
C SER A 725 44.72 -2.33 -1.58
N SER A 726 44.23 -3.42 -0.95
CA SER A 726 44.89 -4.73 -0.97
C SER A 726 45.01 -5.31 -2.39
N ASN A 727 43.98 -5.15 -3.22
CA ASN A 727 44.03 -5.59 -4.61
C ASN A 727 44.97 -4.75 -5.48
N LEU A 728 45.01 -3.43 -5.27
CA LEU A 728 45.93 -2.53 -5.97
C LEU A 728 47.39 -2.82 -5.61
N THR A 729 47.68 -3.04 -4.32
CA THR A 729 49.01 -3.42 -3.83
C THR A 729 49.44 -4.81 -4.30
N ARG A 730 48.55 -5.81 -4.31
CA ARG A 730 48.85 -7.11 -4.92
C ARG A 730 49.10 -7.01 -6.42
N ARG A 731 48.38 -6.14 -7.13
CA ARG A 731 48.58 -5.91 -8.57
C ARG A 731 49.92 -5.25 -8.85
N SER A 732 50.30 -4.21 -8.10
CA SER A 732 51.61 -3.56 -8.25
C SER A 732 52.74 -4.51 -7.89
N ALA A 733 52.62 -5.29 -6.81
CA ALA A 733 53.60 -6.30 -6.43
C ALA A 733 53.74 -7.41 -7.48
N ARG A 734 52.63 -7.89 -8.07
CA ARG A 734 52.64 -8.86 -9.18
C ARG A 734 53.26 -8.29 -10.45
N GLN A 735 53.00 -7.03 -10.80
CA GLN A 735 53.63 -6.36 -11.94
C GLN A 735 55.13 -6.24 -11.74
N LEU A 736 55.59 -5.96 -10.52
CA LEU A 736 57.00 -5.91 -10.17
C LEU A 736 57.65 -7.30 -10.20
N ALA A 737 56.96 -8.35 -9.73
CA ALA A 737 57.43 -9.73 -9.76
C ALA A 737 57.48 -10.30 -11.20
N LEU A 738 56.49 -9.99 -12.04
CA LEU A 738 56.47 -10.34 -13.46
C LEU A 738 57.54 -9.59 -14.28
N ALA A 739 57.98 -8.42 -13.83
CA ALA A 739 59.13 -7.73 -14.40
C ALA A 739 60.48 -8.39 -14.01
N LYS A 740 60.49 -9.29 -13.01
CA LYS A 740 61.70 -9.89 -12.43
C LYS A 740 61.84 -11.41 -12.64
N ALA A 741 60.80 -12.14 -13.01
CA ALA A 741 60.88 -13.58 -13.24
C ALA A 741 60.00 -14.06 -14.42
N SER A 742 60.63 -14.70 -15.41
CA SER A 742 59.98 -15.63 -16.33
C SER A 742 59.71 -16.95 -15.61
N THR A 743 58.49 -17.46 -15.75
CA THR A 743 57.97 -18.76 -15.26
C THR A 743 57.74 -18.86 -13.75
N THR A 744 56.47 -18.81 -13.36
CA THR A 744 55.82 -19.78 -12.43
C THR A 744 54.33 -19.45 -12.32
N THR A 745 53.51 -20.48 -12.49
CA THR A 745 52.06 -20.46 -12.31
C THR A 745 51.72 -20.48 -10.82
N ALA A 746 51.00 -19.47 -10.32
CA ALA A 746 50.56 -19.41 -8.93
C ALA A 746 49.03 -19.52 -8.84
N ASP A 747 48.59 -20.52 -8.08
CA ASP A 747 47.20 -20.82 -7.76
C ASP A 747 46.45 -19.63 -7.15
N THR A 748 45.21 -19.43 -7.59
CA THR A 748 44.27 -18.44 -7.07
C THR A 748 43.12 -19.11 -6.34
N GLY A 749 43.38 -19.66 -5.16
CA GLY A 749 42.34 -20.12 -4.22
C GLY A 749 42.22 -19.16 -3.04
N LEU A 750 41.18 -18.32 -3.02
CA LEU A 750 40.37 -18.02 -1.81
C LEU A 750 39.27 -16.96 -2.02
N TYR A 751 39.29 -16.17 -3.10
CA TYR A 751 38.29 -15.11 -3.30
C TYR A 751 37.59 -15.26 -4.65
N ASN A 752 36.48 -16.00 -4.63
CA ASN A 752 35.59 -16.14 -5.78
C ASN A 752 34.96 -14.79 -6.12
N ALA A 753 35.58 -14.08 -7.06
CA ALA A 753 35.26 -12.71 -7.42
C ALA A 753 33.84 -12.46 -7.96
N ARG A 754 33.06 -13.53 -8.16
CA ARG A 754 31.65 -13.48 -8.57
C ARG A 754 30.71 -13.15 -7.41
N ALA A 755 31.01 -13.58 -6.18
CA ALA A 755 30.14 -13.39 -5.02
C ALA A 755 29.98 -11.91 -4.61
N TRP A 756 31.02 -11.09 -4.85
CA TRP A 756 31.05 -9.67 -4.48
C TRP A 756 29.94 -8.84 -5.12
N TYR A 757 29.56 -9.15 -6.36
CA TYR A 757 28.50 -8.42 -7.07
C TYR A 757 27.10 -8.67 -6.50
N ILE A 758 26.96 -9.67 -5.62
CA ILE A 758 25.73 -9.99 -4.91
C ILE A 758 25.83 -9.51 -3.46
N VAL A 759 26.94 -9.82 -2.78
CA VAL A 759 27.14 -9.48 -1.36
C VAL A 759 27.18 -7.98 -1.12
N VAL A 760 27.89 -7.21 -1.96
CA VAL A 760 28.00 -5.74 -1.80
C VAL A 760 26.63 -5.04 -1.88
N PRO A 761 25.82 -5.20 -2.94
CA PRO A 761 24.51 -4.55 -2.99
C PRO A 761 23.55 -5.08 -1.93
N LEU A 762 23.64 -6.36 -1.54
CA LEU A 762 22.84 -6.93 -0.46
C LEU A 762 23.16 -6.26 0.89
N VAL A 763 24.45 -6.11 1.23
CA VAL A 763 24.86 -5.44 2.46
C VAL A 763 24.47 -3.95 2.43
N MET A 764 24.66 -3.26 1.31
CA MET A 764 24.20 -1.88 1.12
C MET A 764 22.69 -1.73 1.34
N PHE A 765 21.89 -2.67 0.82
CA PHE A 765 20.45 -2.68 1.00
C PHE A 765 20.06 -2.90 2.47
N ILE A 766 20.67 -3.87 3.14
CA ILE A 766 20.44 -4.15 4.56
C ILE A 766 20.81 -2.95 5.42
N LEU A 767 21.96 -2.31 5.17
CA LEU A 767 22.40 -1.12 5.89
C LEU A 767 21.47 0.09 5.64
N ALA A 768 20.92 0.22 4.43
CA ALA A 768 19.93 1.25 4.11
C ALA A 768 18.62 1.03 4.87
N LEU A 769 18.12 -0.22 4.92
CA LEU A 769 16.93 -0.57 5.71
C LEU A 769 17.15 -0.34 7.20
N MET A 770 18.33 -0.70 7.73
CA MET A 770 18.66 -0.50 9.13
C MET A 770 18.74 0.99 9.47
N LEU A 771 19.34 1.82 8.60
CA LEU A 771 19.36 3.27 8.76
C LEU A 771 17.94 3.85 8.72
N ALA A 772 17.11 3.43 7.76
CA ALA A 772 15.72 3.86 7.66
C ALA A 772 14.91 3.49 8.92
N TYR A 773 15.11 2.30 9.47
CA TYR A 773 14.47 1.87 10.71
C TYR A 773 14.93 2.68 11.94
N GLN A 774 16.19 3.09 12.00
CA GLN A 774 16.70 3.96 13.07
C GLN A 774 16.21 5.40 12.93
N MET A 775 16.16 5.92 11.70
CA MET A 775 15.65 7.25 11.36
C MET A 775 14.13 7.27 11.16
N ARG A 776 13.39 6.24 11.60
CA ARG A 776 11.96 6.12 11.28
C ARG A 776 11.13 7.29 11.80
N SER A 777 11.43 7.83 12.99
CA SER A 777 10.69 8.97 13.54
C SER A 777 10.91 10.23 12.70
N THR A 778 12.13 10.47 12.22
CA THR A 778 12.44 11.63 11.37
C THR A 778 11.91 11.45 9.95
N LEU A 779 12.00 10.25 9.38
CA LEU A 779 11.46 9.92 8.05
C LEU A 779 9.93 10.00 7.98
N THR A 780 9.24 9.72 9.09
CA THR A 780 7.78 9.83 9.20
C THR A 780 7.32 11.16 9.80
N ASP A 781 8.22 12.14 9.99
CA ASP A 781 7.93 13.43 10.63
C ASP A 781 7.11 13.28 11.94
N ASN A 782 7.57 12.41 12.83
CA ASN A 782 6.91 12.01 14.08
C ASN A 782 5.47 11.52 13.91
N GLY A 783 5.16 10.96 12.73
CA GLY A 783 3.86 10.39 12.36
C GLY A 783 2.99 11.27 11.45
N LEU A 784 3.36 12.54 11.23
CA LEU A 784 2.63 13.43 10.31
C LEU A 784 2.96 13.19 8.84
N GLY A 785 4.10 12.55 8.55
CA GLY A 785 4.48 12.08 7.22
C GLY A 785 3.86 10.72 6.87
N GLU A 786 4.42 10.08 5.84
CA GLU A 786 3.98 8.75 5.40
C GLU A 786 4.16 7.68 6.47
N PRO A 787 3.10 6.96 6.86
CA PRO A 787 3.21 5.86 7.81
C PRO A 787 4.06 4.72 7.22
N MET A 788 4.87 4.06 8.06
CA MET A 788 5.71 2.92 7.68
C MET A 788 5.02 1.60 8.04
N PHE A 789 4.06 1.18 7.21
CA PHE A 789 3.46 -0.15 7.29
C PHE A 789 3.93 -1.03 6.14
N LEU A 790 4.24 -2.30 6.41
CA LEU A 790 4.78 -3.20 5.38
C LEU A 790 3.68 -3.87 4.54
N PHE A 791 2.56 -4.28 5.15
CA PHE A 791 1.56 -5.14 4.49
C PHE A 791 0.12 -4.65 4.66
N GLU A 792 -0.04 -3.41 5.09
CA GLU A 792 -1.38 -2.83 5.29
C GLU A 792 -1.99 -2.25 4.02
N GLY A 793 -1.19 -2.08 2.96
CA GLY A 793 -1.68 -1.55 1.68
C GLY A 793 -1.84 -0.03 1.62
N ILE A 794 -1.31 0.70 2.62
CA ILE A 794 -1.45 2.16 2.76
C ILE A 794 -0.11 2.90 2.74
N SER A 795 1.03 2.21 2.51
CA SER A 795 2.37 2.79 2.67
C SER A 795 3.19 2.73 1.39
N ALA A 796 3.80 3.86 1.04
CA ALA A 796 4.73 3.95 -0.08
C ALA A 796 6.16 3.44 0.23
N TRP A 797 6.51 3.20 1.50
CA TRP A 797 7.88 2.82 1.92
C TRP A 797 8.38 1.46 1.38
N PRO A 798 7.59 0.36 1.41
CA PRO A 798 8.02 -0.93 0.85
C PRO A 798 8.33 -0.83 -0.64
N THR A 799 7.49 -0.06 -1.35
CA THR A 799 7.64 0.25 -2.77
C THR A 799 8.95 0.99 -3.05
N MET A 800 9.29 1.99 -2.22
CA MET A 800 10.57 2.70 -2.31
C MET A 800 11.76 1.78 -2.05
N ALA A 801 11.67 0.88 -1.07
CA ALA A 801 12.72 -0.10 -0.77
C ALA A 801 12.97 -1.07 -1.94
N LEU A 802 11.92 -1.61 -2.56
CA LEU A 802 12.06 -2.47 -3.74
C LEU A 802 12.70 -1.76 -4.94
N ARG A 803 12.42 -0.47 -5.11
CA ARG A 803 13.06 0.35 -6.15
C ARG A 803 14.53 0.63 -5.87
N LEU A 804 14.87 0.89 -4.61
CA LEU A 804 16.28 1.00 -4.21
C LEU A 804 17.02 -0.31 -4.49
N LEU A 805 16.42 -1.45 -4.18
CA LEU A 805 16.97 -2.77 -4.48
C LEU A 805 17.18 -2.96 -5.99
N ALA A 806 16.21 -2.57 -6.82
CA ALA A 806 16.32 -2.59 -8.28
C ALA A 806 17.48 -1.74 -8.82
N VAL A 807 17.71 -0.54 -8.25
CA VAL A 807 18.86 0.31 -8.60
C VAL A 807 20.18 -0.36 -8.24
N LEU A 808 20.30 -0.90 -7.01
CA LEU A 808 21.50 -1.56 -6.53
C LEU A 808 21.86 -2.80 -7.38
N ILE A 809 20.87 -3.62 -7.72
CA ILE A 809 21.03 -4.79 -8.61
C ILE A 809 21.43 -4.33 -10.02
N SER A 810 20.87 -3.24 -10.52
CA SER A 810 21.19 -2.75 -11.87
C SER A 810 22.64 -2.27 -11.98
N LEU A 811 23.11 -1.51 -10.99
CA LEU A 811 24.50 -1.06 -10.93
C LEU A 811 25.49 -2.22 -10.77
N SER A 812 25.15 -3.20 -9.92
CA SER A 812 26.00 -4.38 -9.73
C SER A 812 26.04 -5.26 -10.99
N ALA A 813 24.92 -5.40 -11.70
CA ALA A 813 24.81 -6.12 -12.96
C ALA A 813 25.64 -5.48 -14.08
N LEU A 814 25.64 -4.14 -14.19
CA LEU A 814 26.50 -3.42 -15.14
C LEU A 814 27.99 -3.71 -14.88
N ALA A 815 28.40 -3.64 -13.61
CA ALA A 815 29.79 -3.89 -13.21
C ALA A 815 30.20 -5.37 -13.41
N TRP A 816 29.30 -6.30 -13.08
CA TRP A 816 29.47 -7.74 -13.29
C TRP A 816 29.57 -8.07 -14.78
N GLY A 817 28.66 -7.53 -15.59
CA GLY A 817 28.63 -7.74 -17.03
C GLY A 817 29.88 -7.20 -17.70
N TRP A 818 30.32 -5.99 -17.33
CA TRP A 818 31.58 -5.43 -17.82
C TRP A 818 32.78 -6.34 -17.54
N ARG A 819 32.90 -6.83 -16.30
CA ARG A 819 33.99 -7.73 -15.91
C ARG A 819 33.92 -9.06 -16.65
N ASN A 820 32.77 -9.70 -16.71
CA ASN A 820 32.61 -11.00 -17.37
C ASN A 820 32.96 -10.93 -18.84
N LEU A 821 32.53 -9.87 -19.54
CA LEU A 821 32.87 -9.69 -20.96
C LEU A 821 34.35 -9.42 -21.18
N ARG A 822 35.03 -8.74 -20.24
CA ARG A 822 36.47 -8.53 -20.28
C ARG A 822 37.26 -9.83 -20.04
N ILE A 823 36.83 -10.65 -19.08
CA ILE A 823 37.44 -11.95 -18.80
C ILE A 823 37.23 -12.91 -19.98
N ASN A 824 36.00 -13.06 -20.45
CA ASN A 824 35.68 -13.90 -21.61
C ASN A 824 36.46 -13.47 -22.86
N ARG A 825 36.62 -12.15 -23.07
CA ARG A 825 37.48 -11.63 -24.14
C ARG A 825 38.94 -12.08 -23.96
N ALA A 826 39.51 -11.95 -22.77
CA ALA A 826 40.90 -12.37 -22.51
C ALA A 826 41.08 -13.89 -22.68
N GLU A 827 40.09 -14.68 -22.27
CA GLU A 827 40.07 -16.14 -22.48
C GLU A 827 39.99 -16.52 -23.96
N ILE A 828 39.23 -15.77 -24.77
CA ILE A 828 39.16 -15.96 -26.22
C ILE A 828 40.50 -15.53 -26.87
N GLU A 829 41.03 -14.36 -26.50
CA GLU A 829 42.30 -13.88 -27.04
C GLU A 829 43.48 -14.82 -26.75
N ALA A 830 43.46 -15.50 -25.60
CA ALA A 830 44.43 -16.51 -25.23
C ALA A 830 44.19 -17.85 -25.96
N ALA A 831 42.95 -18.34 -26.00
CA ALA A 831 42.62 -19.63 -26.62
C ALA A 831 42.86 -19.65 -28.14
N TYR A 832 42.65 -18.51 -28.82
CA TYR A 832 42.79 -18.41 -30.29
C TYR A 832 44.07 -17.69 -30.74
N HIS A 833 45.06 -17.50 -29.84
CA HIS A 833 46.35 -16.82 -30.12
C HIS A 833 46.25 -15.40 -30.70
N LEU A 834 45.16 -14.67 -30.41
CA LEU A 834 44.92 -13.31 -30.93
C LEU A 834 45.67 -12.22 -30.13
N ARG A 835 46.20 -12.56 -28.94
CA ARG A 835 46.76 -11.61 -27.96
C ARG A 835 47.88 -10.71 -28.50
N LEU A 836 48.75 -11.24 -29.37
CA LEU A 836 49.86 -10.48 -29.98
C LEU A 836 49.36 -9.37 -30.90
N HIS A 837 48.36 -9.67 -31.73
CA HIS A 837 47.73 -8.72 -32.65
C HIS A 837 46.89 -7.69 -31.89
N MET A 838 46.19 -8.11 -30.82
CA MET A 838 45.32 -7.23 -30.04
C MET A 838 46.09 -6.17 -29.22
N ARG A 839 47.41 -6.34 -29.01
CA ARG A 839 48.26 -5.36 -28.29
C ARG A 839 48.37 -4.01 -29.03
N GLN A 840 48.12 -3.99 -30.34
CA GLN A 840 48.16 -2.77 -31.16
C GLN A 840 46.92 -1.88 -31.00
N TYR A 841 45.82 -2.41 -30.46
CA TYR A 841 44.57 -1.67 -30.28
C TYR A 841 44.48 -1.11 -28.86
N GLU A 842 44.37 0.21 -28.75
CA GLU A 842 43.97 0.86 -27.49
C GLU A 842 42.45 0.69 -27.31
N MET A 843 42.04 0.06 -26.21
CA MET A 843 40.64 -0.36 -26.01
C MET A 843 39.81 0.61 -25.17
N THR A 844 40.43 1.60 -24.53
CA THR A 844 39.71 2.63 -23.78
C THR A 844 39.31 3.75 -24.72
N LEU A 845 38.10 4.30 -24.55
CA LEU A 845 37.60 5.41 -25.37
C LEU A 845 38.59 6.59 -25.35
N TRP A 846 39.11 6.92 -24.16
CA TRP A 846 40.14 7.94 -24.01
C TRP A 846 41.47 7.56 -24.66
N GLY A 847 41.88 6.29 -24.59
CA GLY A 847 43.07 5.80 -25.28
C GLY A 847 42.95 5.98 -26.79
N GLN A 848 41.79 5.65 -27.35
CA GLN A 848 41.52 5.82 -28.78
C GLN A 848 41.52 7.29 -29.20
N VAL A 849 40.85 8.16 -28.45
CA VAL A 849 40.86 9.61 -28.69
C VAL A 849 42.29 10.15 -28.57
N ARG A 850 43.05 9.73 -27.55
CA ARG A 850 44.45 10.13 -27.35
C ARG A 850 45.36 9.61 -28.48
N GLY A 851 45.12 8.39 -28.94
CA GLY A 851 45.82 7.77 -30.06
C GLY A 851 45.54 8.50 -31.38
N LEU A 852 44.29 8.91 -31.61
CA LEU A 852 43.88 9.73 -32.75
C LEU A 852 44.55 11.11 -32.70
N ILE A 853 44.57 11.76 -31.53
CA ILE A 853 45.23 13.06 -31.31
C ILE A 853 46.76 12.94 -31.52
N ARG A 854 47.40 11.88 -30.98
CA ARG A 854 48.84 11.66 -31.14
C ARG A 854 49.23 11.37 -32.60
N ARG A 855 48.49 10.49 -33.29
CA ARG A 855 48.74 10.18 -34.71
C ARG A 855 48.39 11.36 -35.63
N GLY A 856 47.40 12.15 -35.23
CA GLY A 856 46.89 13.30 -35.98
C GLY A 856 47.74 14.57 -35.91
N LYS A 857 48.81 14.60 -35.09
CA LYS A 857 49.63 15.82 -34.89
C LYS A 857 50.25 16.36 -36.19
N ASN A 858 50.43 15.51 -37.21
CA ASN A 858 51.01 15.87 -38.52
C ASN A 858 50.02 15.67 -39.69
N TRP A 859 48.72 15.52 -39.45
CA TRP A 859 47.72 15.27 -40.51
C TRP A 859 47.06 16.55 -41.04
N LYS A 860 46.74 16.60 -42.34
CA LYS A 860 45.88 17.65 -42.91
C LYS A 860 44.47 17.59 -42.28
N CYS A 861 43.81 18.73 -42.05
CA CYS A 861 42.47 18.82 -41.45
C CYS A 861 41.44 17.88 -42.10
N ARG A 862 41.44 17.76 -43.43
CA ARG A 862 40.54 16.86 -44.18
C ARG A 862 40.77 15.38 -43.87
N ARG A 863 42.02 14.98 -43.65
CA ARG A 863 42.36 13.60 -43.27
C ARG A 863 41.98 13.34 -41.81
N TRP A 864 42.18 14.33 -40.95
CA TRP A 864 41.77 14.26 -39.56
C TRP A 864 40.24 14.19 -39.40
N SER A 865 39.46 14.97 -40.15
CA SER A 865 37.99 14.91 -40.13
C SER A 865 37.46 13.58 -40.66
N ASN A 866 38.06 13.01 -41.71
CA ASN A 866 37.67 11.70 -42.24
C ASN A 866 37.95 10.56 -41.25
N GLU A 867 39.12 10.58 -40.60
CA GLU A 867 39.49 9.57 -39.58
C GLU A 867 38.65 9.72 -38.31
N LEU A 868 38.36 10.95 -37.89
CA LEU A 868 37.45 11.21 -36.78
C LEU A 868 36.02 10.80 -37.12
N GLY A 869 35.56 11.07 -38.35
CA GLY A 869 34.27 10.63 -38.85
C GLY A 869 34.15 9.10 -38.92
N HIS A 870 35.17 8.40 -39.40
CA HIS A 870 35.23 6.94 -39.40
C HIS A 870 35.21 6.37 -37.98
N PHE A 871 35.98 6.97 -37.06
CA PHE A 871 35.98 6.61 -35.64
C PHE A 871 34.60 6.81 -34.99
N LEU A 872 33.94 7.94 -35.22
CA LEU A 872 32.60 8.22 -34.71
C LEU A 872 31.56 7.26 -35.30
N MET A 873 31.60 7.00 -36.61
CA MET A 873 30.71 6.03 -37.27
C MET A 873 30.86 4.63 -36.68
N LEU A 874 32.09 4.20 -36.41
CA LEU A 874 32.38 2.90 -35.82
C LEU A 874 31.87 2.78 -34.37
N ILE A 875 31.86 3.88 -33.62
CA ILE A 875 31.38 3.91 -32.23
C ILE A 875 29.87 4.03 -32.15
N PHE A 876 29.23 4.92 -32.93
CA PHE A 876 27.80 5.21 -32.83
C PHE A 876 26.94 4.28 -33.68
N PHE A 877 27.41 3.91 -34.88
CA PHE A 877 26.65 3.12 -35.84
C PHE A 877 27.37 1.82 -36.24
N PRO A 878 27.74 0.96 -35.29
CA PRO A 878 28.39 -0.31 -35.61
C PRO A 878 27.44 -1.32 -36.25
N LEU A 879 26.20 -0.97 -36.60
CA LEU A 879 25.28 -1.86 -37.32
C LEU A 879 25.15 -1.47 -38.80
N LEU A 880 25.63 -0.29 -39.23
CA LEU A 880 25.29 0.25 -40.55
C LEU A 880 26.17 -0.24 -41.71
N ASN A 881 27.48 -0.50 -41.53
CA ASN A 881 28.33 -1.13 -42.55
C ASN A 881 29.68 -1.62 -41.98
N ALA A 882 30.21 -2.67 -42.58
CA ALA A 882 31.55 -3.19 -42.35
C ALA A 882 32.61 -2.36 -43.10
N SER A 883 33.77 -2.14 -42.51
CA SER A 883 34.88 -1.52 -43.23
C SER A 883 35.39 -2.49 -44.32
N GLU A 884 35.55 -2.02 -45.56
CA GLU A 884 36.15 -2.80 -46.67
C GLU A 884 37.63 -3.17 -46.41
N GLU A 885 38.21 -2.75 -45.29
CA GLU A 885 39.62 -2.99 -44.92
C GLU A 885 39.90 -4.38 -44.34
N TRP A 886 38.86 -5.17 -44.02
CA TRP A 886 39.03 -6.55 -43.53
C TRP A 886 39.56 -7.52 -44.59
N SER A 887 39.41 -7.18 -45.87
CA SER A 887 39.80 -8.00 -47.02
C SER A 887 41.18 -7.64 -47.62
N LYS A 888 41.75 -6.47 -47.28
CA LYS A 888 42.91 -5.88 -47.99
C LYS A 888 44.30 -6.44 -47.60
N SER A 889 44.45 -7.76 -47.45
CA SER A 889 45.77 -8.35 -47.12
C SER A 889 46.15 -9.61 -47.90
N CYS A 890 45.35 -10.08 -48.86
CA CYS A 890 45.71 -11.26 -49.65
C CYS A 890 45.64 -10.99 -51.16
N ALA A 891 46.74 -10.49 -51.70
CA ALA A 891 47.21 -10.82 -53.04
C ALA A 891 48.74 -10.99 -52.92
N PRO A 892 49.39 -12.11 -53.28
CA PRO A 892 48.94 -13.29 -54.03
C PRO A 892 49.13 -14.61 -53.25
N ALA A 893 48.05 -15.30 -52.92
CA ALA A 893 48.09 -16.72 -52.55
C ALA A 893 46.74 -17.34 -52.89
N GLN A 894 46.46 -17.44 -54.20
CA GLN A 894 45.40 -18.29 -54.73
C GLN A 894 45.80 -19.75 -54.50
N ALA A 895 45.57 -20.24 -53.29
CA ALA A 895 45.21 -21.64 -53.09
C ALA A 895 43.68 -21.65 -53.02
N ALA A 896 43.07 -22.30 -54.01
CA ALA A 896 41.64 -22.33 -54.27
C ALA A 896 40.80 -22.44 -52.98
N CYS A 897 40.08 -21.36 -52.65
CA CYS A 897 38.88 -21.44 -51.84
C CYS A 897 37.76 -21.79 -52.82
N THR A 898 37.26 -23.02 -52.78
CA THR A 898 36.24 -23.55 -53.69
C THR A 898 34.85 -22.90 -53.53
N ASP A 899 34.65 -22.06 -52.50
CA ASP A 899 33.32 -21.61 -52.04
C ASP A 899 32.88 -20.19 -52.48
N GLY A 900 33.69 -19.42 -53.22
CA GLY A 900 33.31 -18.07 -53.71
C GLY A 900 33.11 -16.96 -52.65
N ARG A 901 33.37 -17.24 -51.36
CA ARG A 901 33.23 -16.28 -50.25
C ARG A 901 34.38 -15.27 -50.19
N LYS A 902 34.06 -14.04 -49.78
CA LYS A 902 35.08 -13.01 -49.44
C LYS A 902 35.84 -13.45 -48.17
N THR A 903 37.16 -13.31 -48.18
CA THR A 903 38.03 -13.68 -47.05
C THR A 903 38.13 -12.54 -46.03
N ILE A 904 38.18 -12.90 -44.74
CA ILE A 904 38.37 -11.96 -43.63
C ILE A 904 39.54 -12.38 -42.75
N VAL A 905 40.36 -11.42 -42.33
CA VAL A 905 41.41 -11.67 -41.33
C VAL A 905 40.79 -11.57 -39.93
N VAL A 906 40.65 -12.71 -39.25
CA VAL A 906 39.93 -12.81 -37.97
C VAL A 906 40.51 -11.88 -36.90
N ALA A 907 41.83 -11.69 -36.87
CA ALA A 907 42.48 -10.82 -35.89
C ALA A 907 42.05 -9.34 -36.02
N ARG A 908 41.88 -8.82 -37.24
CA ARG A 908 41.42 -7.44 -37.49
C ARG A 908 39.92 -7.30 -37.22
N PHE A 909 39.14 -8.28 -37.66
CA PHE A 909 37.69 -8.35 -37.43
C PHE A 909 37.34 -8.43 -35.92
N TRP A 910 38.05 -9.27 -35.16
CA TRP A 910 37.93 -9.36 -33.70
C TRP A 910 38.39 -8.07 -33.01
N GLY A 911 39.43 -7.42 -33.53
CA GLY A 911 39.89 -6.09 -33.13
C GLY A 911 38.75 -5.07 -33.16
N GLU A 912 38.10 -4.91 -34.31
CA GLU A 912 36.97 -4.00 -34.49
C GLU A 912 35.80 -4.36 -33.55
N HIS A 913 35.42 -5.64 -33.49
CA HIS A 913 34.35 -6.09 -32.58
C HIS A 913 34.65 -5.71 -31.12
N CYS A 914 35.90 -5.84 -30.68
CA CYS A 914 36.28 -5.48 -29.32
C CYS A 914 36.40 -3.97 -29.08
N VAL A 915 36.68 -3.16 -30.12
CA VAL A 915 36.65 -1.70 -30.04
C VAL A 915 35.21 -1.21 -29.87
N CYS A 916 34.29 -1.70 -30.71
CA CYS A 916 32.85 -1.41 -30.61
C CYS A 916 32.28 -1.92 -29.27
N GLY A 917 32.74 -3.08 -28.81
CA GLY A 917 32.38 -3.69 -27.53
C GLY A 917 33.13 -3.12 -26.31
N SER A 918 33.92 -2.04 -26.46
CA SER A 918 34.56 -1.39 -25.33
C SER A 918 33.53 -0.80 -24.38
N PHE A 919 33.87 -0.74 -23.08
CA PHE A 919 32.92 -0.29 -22.05
C PHE A 919 32.38 1.11 -22.33
N GLY A 920 33.26 2.04 -22.68
CA GLY A 920 32.87 3.42 -22.94
C GLY A 920 32.03 3.55 -24.21
N ALA A 921 32.41 2.89 -25.31
CA ALA A 921 31.64 2.98 -26.57
C ALA A 921 30.23 2.39 -26.39
N ARG A 922 30.12 1.28 -25.66
CA ARG A 922 28.82 0.72 -25.29
C ARG A 922 28.04 1.62 -24.35
N MET A 923 28.67 2.17 -23.31
CA MET A 923 28.00 3.05 -22.35
C MET A 923 27.43 4.28 -23.06
N LEU A 924 28.18 4.85 -24.00
CA LEU A 924 27.74 6.00 -24.78
C LEU A 924 26.52 5.66 -25.66
N ARG A 925 26.56 4.54 -26.38
CA ARG A 925 25.41 4.07 -27.17
C ARG A 925 24.20 3.74 -26.31
N ALA A 926 24.41 3.09 -25.15
CA ALA A 926 23.35 2.79 -24.20
C ALA A 926 22.73 4.07 -23.63
N MET A 927 23.54 5.08 -23.26
CA MET A 927 23.05 6.38 -22.80
C MET A 927 22.24 7.10 -23.87
N LEU A 928 22.69 7.08 -25.13
CA LEU A 928 21.96 7.67 -26.25
C LEU A 928 20.63 6.94 -26.49
N ALA A 929 20.62 5.60 -26.49
CA ALA A 929 19.41 4.81 -26.62
C ALA A 929 18.43 5.03 -25.44
N THR A 930 18.95 5.12 -24.21
CA THR A 930 18.15 5.48 -23.03
C THR A 930 17.55 6.87 -23.17
N TRP A 931 18.31 7.86 -23.67
CA TRP A 931 17.81 9.20 -23.90
C TRP A 931 16.68 9.20 -24.94
N VAL A 932 16.87 8.54 -26.09
CA VAL A 932 15.81 8.38 -27.10
C VAL A 932 14.58 7.72 -26.51
N TYR A 933 14.76 6.66 -25.71
CA TYR A 933 13.65 5.98 -25.05
C TYR A 933 12.91 6.87 -24.06
N VAL A 934 13.63 7.67 -23.26
CA VAL A 934 13.03 8.63 -22.33
C VAL A 934 12.25 9.70 -23.10
N VAL A 935 12.76 10.18 -24.24
CA VAL A 935 12.06 11.14 -25.11
C VAL A 935 10.82 10.52 -25.75
N VAL A 936 10.88 9.27 -26.20
CA VAL A 936 9.72 8.57 -26.78
C VAL A 936 8.66 8.29 -25.72
N THR A 937 9.08 7.82 -24.54
CA THR A 937 8.16 7.51 -23.44
C THR A 937 7.63 8.76 -22.75
N SER A 938 8.33 9.90 -22.79
CA SER A 938 7.82 11.16 -22.24
C SER A 938 6.53 11.60 -22.95
N VAL A 939 6.37 11.29 -24.24
CA VAL A 939 5.12 11.51 -24.98
C VAL A 939 3.96 10.75 -24.32
N LEU A 940 4.18 9.51 -23.85
CA LEU A 940 3.15 8.74 -23.13
C LEU A 940 2.76 9.42 -21.82
N PHE A 941 3.71 10.07 -21.14
CA PHE A 941 3.43 10.83 -19.91
C PHE A 941 2.76 12.18 -20.17
N VAL A 942 2.86 12.73 -21.39
CA VAL A 942 2.08 13.91 -21.81
C VAL A 942 0.64 13.50 -22.10
N VAL A 943 0.41 12.37 -22.79
CA VAL A 943 -0.93 11.85 -23.10
C VAL A 943 -1.65 11.36 -21.84
N TRP A 944 -0.94 10.62 -20.98
CA TRP A 944 -1.44 10.15 -19.69
C TRP A 944 -0.62 10.76 -18.55
N PRO A 945 -0.95 12.00 -18.13
CA PRO A 945 -0.24 12.67 -17.06
C PRO A 945 -0.38 11.88 -15.77
N MET A 946 0.75 11.69 -15.09
CA MET A 946 0.77 11.10 -13.77
C MET A 946 0.17 12.12 -12.79
N GLN A 947 -1.06 11.87 -12.35
CA GLN A 947 -1.66 12.66 -11.27
C GLN A 947 -0.81 12.49 -10.00
N GLY A 948 -0.65 13.56 -9.22
CA GLY A 948 0.25 13.57 -8.07
C GLY A 948 -0.05 12.41 -7.12
N MET A 949 1.01 11.77 -6.60
CA MET A 949 0.83 10.72 -5.59
C MET A 949 0.36 11.39 -4.29
N PRO A 950 -0.79 10.99 -3.71
CA PRO A 950 -1.37 11.59 -2.51
C PRO A 950 -0.72 11.04 -1.25
N VAL A 951 0.60 11.17 -1.26
CA VAL A 951 1.53 10.74 -0.25
C VAL A 951 1.62 11.88 0.77
N ARG A 952 1.53 11.54 2.05
CA ARG A 952 1.64 12.44 3.19
C ARG A 952 3.01 13.09 3.27
N GLY A 953 3.00 14.41 3.45
CA GLY A 953 4.20 15.22 3.62
C GLY A 953 4.84 15.66 2.31
N ASP A 954 5.68 16.68 2.41
CA ASP A 954 6.33 17.29 1.25
C ASP A 954 7.78 16.83 1.14
N SER A 955 8.02 15.83 0.28
CA SER A 955 9.38 15.41 -0.02
C SER A 955 9.58 15.23 -1.52
N MET A 956 10.62 15.88 -2.06
CA MET A 956 11.06 15.68 -3.44
C MET A 956 11.55 14.25 -3.69
N ALA A 957 11.86 13.51 -2.62
CA ALA A 957 12.24 12.10 -2.68
C ALA A 957 11.16 11.21 -3.33
N TRP A 958 9.87 11.54 -3.16
CA TRP A 958 8.77 10.78 -3.77
C TRP A 958 8.77 10.87 -5.30
N MET A 959 9.14 12.02 -5.86
CA MET A 959 9.29 12.17 -7.32
C MET A 959 10.54 11.44 -7.82
N MET A 960 11.67 11.59 -7.13
CA MET A 960 12.94 10.96 -7.51
C MET A 960 12.90 9.43 -7.42
N SER A 961 12.04 8.89 -6.55
CA SER A 961 11.75 7.45 -6.41
C SER A 961 11.37 6.78 -7.73
N TRP A 962 10.80 7.50 -8.69
CA TRP A 962 10.42 6.96 -10.00
C TRP A 962 11.50 7.13 -11.05
N LEU A 963 12.08 8.32 -11.09
CA LEU A 963 13.01 8.72 -12.14
C LEU A 963 14.33 7.95 -12.07
N ILE A 964 14.93 7.82 -10.88
CA ILE A 964 16.24 7.18 -10.74
C ILE A 964 16.18 5.69 -11.10
N PRO A 965 15.25 4.87 -10.57
CA PRO A 965 15.18 3.45 -10.91
C PRO A 965 14.87 3.21 -12.37
N THR A 966 13.98 3.99 -12.99
CA THR A 966 13.64 3.83 -14.41
C THR A 966 14.83 4.17 -15.32
N LEU A 967 15.56 5.26 -15.05
CA LEU A 967 16.75 5.62 -15.82
C LEU A 967 17.87 4.59 -15.69
N VAL A 968 18.17 4.14 -14.47
CA VAL A 968 19.24 3.16 -14.23
C VAL A 968 18.87 1.79 -14.82
N PHE A 969 17.60 1.37 -14.68
CA PHE A 969 17.09 0.15 -15.27
C PHE A 969 17.17 0.19 -16.81
N GLN A 970 16.73 1.29 -17.43
CA GLN A 970 16.74 1.41 -18.89
C GLN A 970 18.17 1.46 -19.44
N LEU A 971 19.10 2.10 -18.72
CA LEU A 971 20.52 2.06 -19.04
C LEU A 971 21.07 0.62 -19.02
N LEU A 972 20.69 -0.20 -18.03
CA LEU A 972 21.05 -1.62 -17.99
C LEU A 972 20.46 -2.37 -19.18
N VAL A 973 19.17 -2.17 -19.49
CA VAL A 973 18.48 -2.82 -20.62
C VAL A 973 19.22 -2.54 -21.92
N PHE A 974 19.45 -1.28 -22.27
CA PHE A 974 20.12 -0.94 -23.53
C PHE A 974 21.59 -1.36 -23.54
N TRP A 975 22.26 -1.38 -22.40
CA TRP A 975 23.62 -1.93 -22.31
C TRP A 975 23.66 -3.42 -22.64
N VAL A 976 22.66 -4.19 -22.21
CA VAL A 976 22.54 -5.63 -22.55
C VAL A 976 22.10 -5.83 -24.00
N VAL A 977 21.10 -5.09 -24.47
CA VAL A 977 20.61 -5.14 -25.86
C VAL A 977 21.73 -4.82 -26.83
N ASP A 978 22.55 -3.81 -26.53
CA ASP A 978 23.74 -3.47 -27.31
C ASP A 978 24.71 -4.64 -27.44
N ALA A 979 24.98 -5.34 -26.33
CA ALA A 979 25.84 -6.51 -26.32
C ALA A 979 25.29 -7.64 -27.22
N ASN A 980 23.98 -7.86 -27.19
CA ASN A 980 23.30 -8.86 -28.03
C ASN A 980 23.32 -8.48 -29.51
N LEU A 981 23.06 -7.21 -29.86
CA LEU A 981 23.05 -6.75 -31.25
C LEU A 981 24.46 -6.75 -31.87
N LEU A 982 25.48 -6.30 -31.13
CA LEU A 982 26.87 -6.39 -31.58
C LEU A 982 27.31 -7.83 -31.81
N LEU A 983 26.87 -8.75 -30.95
CA LEU A 983 27.17 -10.16 -31.11
C LEU A 983 26.40 -10.77 -32.29
N THR A 984 25.17 -10.34 -32.52
CA THR A 984 24.38 -10.75 -33.69
C THR A 984 25.06 -10.34 -34.99
N ARG A 985 25.57 -9.10 -35.08
CA ARG A 985 26.41 -8.65 -36.21
C ARG A 985 27.66 -9.52 -36.37
N PHE A 986 28.34 -9.82 -35.25
CA PHE A 986 29.54 -10.65 -35.27
C PHE A 986 29.28 -12.06 -35.84
N ILE A 987 28.21 -12.72 -35.40
CA ILE A 987 27.80 -14.05 -35.86
C ILE A 987 27.45 -14.04 -37.36
N ARG A 988 26.70 -13.01 -37.80
CA ARG A 988 26.29 -12.89 -39.19
C ARG A 988 27.49 -12.74 -40.12
N HIS A 989 28.41 -11.82 -39.81
CA HIS A 989 29.59 -11.61 -40.65
C HIS A 989 30.57 -12.78 -40.62
N LEU A 990 30.74 -13.43 -39.46
CA LEU A 990 31.60 -14.61 -39.37
C LEU A 990 31.04 -15.79 -40.18
N SER A 991 29.71 -15.96 -40.25
CA SER A 991 29.10 -17.03 -41.03
C SER A 991 29.04 -16.76 -42.55
N GLU A 992 28.98 -15.49 -42.97
CA GLU A 992 28.94 -15.08 -44.39
C GLU A 992 30.33 -15.07 -45.06
N HIS A 993 31.43 -14.87 -44.31
CA HIS A 993 32.79 -14.73 -44.84
C HIS A 993 33.68 -15.92 -44.48
N HIS A 994 34.80 -16.11 -45.19
CA HIS A 994 35.78 -17.14 -44.84
C HIS A 994 36.87 -16.60 -43.90
N ALA A 995 36.98 -17.19 -42.71
CA ALA A 995 37.81 -16.74 -41.60
C ALA A 995 39.27 -17.24 -41.70
N ILE A 996 40.23 -16.32 -41.91
CA ILE A 996 41.66 -16.66 -41.88
C ILE A 996 42.21 -16.56 -40.45
N TRP A 997 42.55 -17.72 -39.90
CA TRP A 997 43.12 -17.87 -38.56
C TRP A 997 44.65 -17.66 -38.51
N PRO A 998 45.23 -17.23 -37.38
CA PRO A 998 46.68 -17.01 -37.24
C PRO A 998 47.47 -18.33 -37.34
N GLY A 999 48.69 -18.25 -37.90
CA GLY A 999 49.53 -19.41 -38.19
C GLY A 999 49.90 -20.27 -36.97
N SER A 1000 49.95 -19.69 -35.77
CA SER A 1000 50.18 -20.44 -34.52
C SER A 1000 49.04 -21.40 -34.17
N LEU A 1001 47.79 -21.00 -34.44
CA LEU A 1001 46.61 -21.85 -34.28
C LEU A 1001 46.59 -22.96 -35.34
N GLN A 1002 46.91 -22.61 -36.59
CA GLN A 1002 47.01 -23.57 -37.70
C GLN A 1002 48.08 -24.64 -37.44
N LEU A 1003 49.21 -24.28 -36.81
CA LEU A 1003 50.25 -25.23 -36.39
C LEU A 1003 49.76 -26.18 -35.28
N GLN A 1004 48.90 -25.73 -34.36
CA GLN A 1004 48.27 -26.60 -33.38
C GLN A 1004 47.27 -27.55 -34.06
N HIS A 1005 46.45 -27.06 -34.98
CA HIS A 1005 45.54 -27.91 -35.76
C HIS A 1005 46.28 -28.95 -36.60
N LYS A 1006 47.45 -28.63 -37.16
CA LYS A 1006 48.33 -29.60 -37.84
C LYS A 1006 48.70 -30.77 -36.91
N LYS A 1007 49.00 -30.49 -35.64
CA LYS A 1007 49.35 -31.52 -34.65
C LYS A 1007 48.14 -32.41 -34.28
N THR A 1008 46.94 -31.84 -34.25
CA THR A 1008 45.73 -32.57 -33.81
C THR A 1008 45.03 -33.33 -34.95
N PHE A 1009 44.88 -32.69 -36.11
CA PHE A 1009 44.14 -33.21 -37.25
C PHE A 1009 45.04 -33.79 -38.34
N GLY A 1010 46.33 -33.44 -38.37
CA GLY A 1010 47.29 -33.83 -39.41
C GLY A 1010 47.33 -32.88 -40.61
N LEU A 1011 46.44 -31.88 -40.64
CA LEU A 1011 46.24 -30.94 -41.76
C LEU A 1011 46.45 -29.49 -41.30
N LEU A 1012 47.11 -28.70 -42.14
CA LEU A 1012 47.49 -27.30 -41.84
C LEU A 1012 46.37 -26.28 -42.07
N LYS A 1013 45.58 -26.47 -43.15
CA LYS A 1013 44.45 -25.61 -43.54
C LYS A 1013 43.35 -26.50 -44.10
N HIS A 1014 42.13 -26.32 -43.60
CA HIS A 1014 40.99 -27.10 -44.09
C HIS A 1014 39.65 -26.40 -43.77
N PRO A 1015 38.75 -26.23 -44.76
CA PRO A 1015 37.46 -25.55 -44.55
C PRO A 1015 36.62 -26.12 -43.40
N CYS A 1016 36.53 -27.45 -43.27
CA CYS A 1016 35.78 -28.09 -42.18
C CYS A 1016 36.33 -27.80 -40.77
N ILE A 1017 37.65 -27.57 -40.64
CA ILE A 1017 38.26 -27.22 -39.35
C ILE A 1017 37.94 -25.75 -39.05
N ASP A 1018 38.02 -24.88 -40.06
CA ASP A 1018 37.74 -23.45 -39.90
C ASP A 1018 36.27 -23.20 -39.50
N GLU A 1019 35.29 -23.88 -40.12
CA GLU A 1019 33.86 -23.79 -39.74
C GLU A 1019 33.59 -24.28 -38.31
N TRP A 1020 34.29 -25.33 -37.85
CA TRP A 1020 34.18 -25.81 -36.45
C TRP A 1020 34.74 -24.79 -35.46
N VAL A 1021 35.88 -24.17 -35.78
CA VAL A 1021 36.54 -23.16 -34.95
C VAL A 1021 35.70 -21.89 -34.88
N ASP A 1022 35.07 -21.48 -35.99
CA ASP A 1022 34.11 -20.37 -36.05
C ASP A 1022 32.91 -20.60 -35.13
N LEU A 1023 32.28 -21.77 -35.20
CA LEU A 1023 31.15 -22.13 -34.32
C LEU A 1023 31.54 -22.23 -32.85
N GLN A 1024 32.72 -22.76 -32.54
CA GLN A 1024 33.24 -22.77 -31.16
C GLN A 1024 33.47 -21.36 -30.62
N LEU A 1025 33.99 -20.45 -31.46
CA LEU A 1025 34.15 -19.05 -31.07
C LEU A 1025 32.79 -18.40 -30.79
N ILE A 1026 31.81 -18.63 -31.66
CA ILE A 1026 30.42 -18.16 -31.47
C ILE A 1026 29.85 -18.70 -30.17
N ALA A 1027 29.97 -20.00 -29.92
CA ALA A 1027 29.43 -20.64 -28.71
C ALA A 1027 30.09 -20.10 -27.42
N LYS A 1028 31.41 -19.95 -27.42
CA LYS A 1028 32.16 -19.42 -26.26
C LYS A 1028 31.82 -17.95 -25.99
N ARG A 1029 31.60 -17.15 -27.03
CA ARG A 1029 31.23 -15.73 -26.88
C ARG A 1029 29.75 -15.56 -26.47
N THR A 1030 28.85 -16.31 -27.09
CA THR A 1030 27.40 -16.27 -26.80
C THR A 1030 27.10 -16.73 -25.38
N SER A 1031 27.79 -17.74 -24.84
CA SER A 1031 27.59 -18.21 -23.47
C SER A 1031 27.86 -17.17 -22.38
N ALA A 1032 28.76 -16.22 -22.63
CA ALA A 1032 29.04 -15.13 -21.70
C ALA A 1032 28.02 -13.99 -21.83
N VAL A 1033 27.54 -13.72 -23.06
CA VAL A 1033 26.62 -12.62 -23.35
C VAL A 1033 25.16 -12.99 -23.04
N SER A 1034 24.72 -14.22 -23.32
CA SER A 1034 23.34 -14.67 -23.08
C SER A 1034 22.96 -14.58 -21.60
N ARG A 1035 23.92 -14.82 -20.69
CA ARG A 1035 23.73 -14.70 -19.24
C ARG A 1035 23.47 -13.28 -18.76
N LEU A 1036 23.75 -12.25 -19.56
CA LEU A 1036 23.52 -10.85 -19.19
C LEU A 1036 22.03 -10.48 -19.21
N ILE A 1037 21.20 -11.21 -19.97
CA ILE A 1037 19.75 -10.95 -20.13
C ILE A 1037 18.99 -11.22 -18.82
N TYR A 1038 19.53 -12.05 -17.93
CA TYR A 1038 18.90 -12.39 -16.65
C TYR A 1038 18.84 -11.20 -15.67
N ALA A 1039 19.81 -10.30 -15.71
CA ALA A 1039 19.82 -9.16 -14.80
C ALA A 1039 18.64 -8.19 -15.02
N PRO A 1040 18.40 -7.66 -16.24
CA PRO A 1040 17.26 -6.76 -16.46
C PRO A 1040 15.91 -7.47 -16.31
N THR A 1041 15.80 -8.77 -16.56
CA THR A 1041 14.53 -9.50 -16.32
C THR A 1041 14.19 -9.61 -14.84
N VAL A 1042 15.17 -9.90 -13.97
CA VAL A 1042 14.96 -9.87 -12.51
C VAL A 1042 14.60 -8.47 -12.02
N VAL A 1043 15.28 -7.43 -12.52
CA VAL A 1043 14.96 -6.05 -12.15
C VAL A 1043 13.55 -5.66 -12.59
N LEU A 1044 13.12 -6.06 -13.79
CA LEU A 1044 11.76 -5.82 -14.29
C LEU A 1044 10.70 -6.46 -13.38
N LEU A 1045 10.93 -7.70 -12.92
CA LEU A 1045 10.03 -8.38 -11.96
C LEU A 1045 9.95 -7.64 -10.62
N ILE A 1046 11.08 -7.15 -10.09
CA ILE A 1046 11.10 -6.36 -8.86
C ILE A 1046 10.32 -5.04 -9.03
N LEU A 1047 10.49 -4.36 -10.17
CA LEU A 1047 9.76 -3.13 -10.47
C LEU A 1047 8.25 -3.38 -10.62
N PHE A 1048 7.85 -4.51 -11.20
CA PHE A 1048 6.45 -4.94 -11.25
C PHE A 1048 5.91 -5.25 -9.85
N ALA A 1049 6.65 -6.00 -9.03
CA ALA A 1049 6.28 -6.31 -7.65
C ALA A 1049 6.18 -5.04 -6.78
N SER A 1050 6.99 -4.00 -7.05
CA SER A 1050 6.90 -2.69 -6.38
C SER A 1050 5.59 -1.94 -6.65
N ARG A 1051 4.74 -2.45 -7.55
CA ARG A 1051 3.42 -1.91 -7.87
C ARG A 1051 2.26 -2.77 -7.36
N SER A 1052 2.55 -3.76 -6.52
CA SER A 1052 1.52 -4.61 -5.92
C SER A 1052 0.61 -3.79 -5.00
N SER A 1053 -0.70 -4.05 -5.10
CA SER A 1053 -1.72 -3.48 -4.20
C SER A 1053 -1.59 -3.98 -2.75
N LEU A 1054 -0.66 -4.90 -2.47
CA LEU A 1054 -0.31 -5.33 -1.11
C LEU A 1054 0.38 -4.21 -0.31
N PHE A 1055 1.20 -3.38 -0.97
CA PHE A 1055 1.94 -2.31 -0.31
C PHE A 1055 1.15 -1.01 -0.32
N ASP A 1056 0.58 -0.70 -1.48
CA ASP A 1056 -0.13 0.53 -1.74
C ASP A 1056 -1.16 0.32 -2.86
N ASN A 1057 -2.43 0.62 -2.60
CA ASN A 1057 -3.53 0.37 -3.53
C ASN A 1057 -3.75 1.51 -4.55
N TRP A 1058 -2.71 2.25 -4.93
CA TRP A 1058 -2.82 3.22 -6.03
C TRP A 1058 -2.75 2.54 -7.40
N PRO A 1059 -3.71 2.82 -8.30
CA PRO A 1059 -3.69 2.31 -9.67
C PRO A 1059 -2.39 2.68 -10.39
N THR A 1060 -1.90 1.75 -11.21
CA THR A 1060 -0.74 2.02 -12.06
C THR A 1060 -1.15 2.88 -13.26
N PRO A 1061 -0.46 4.00 -13.54
CA PRO A 1061 -0.69 4.79 -14.74
C PRO A 1061 -0.48 3.94 -16.01
N PRO A 1062 -1.35 4.06 -17.04
CA PRO A 1062 -1.20 3.32 -18.29
C PRO A 1062 0.16 3.56 -18.98
N SER A 1063 0.68 4.79 -18.91
CA SER A 1063 1.99 5.17 -19.43
C SER A 1063 3.12 4.27 -18.93
N LEU A 1064 3.10 3.92 -17.63
CA LEU A 1064 4.09 3.01 -17.05
C LEU A 1064 3.91 1.57 -17.53
N ILE A 1065 2.67 1.07 -17.61
CA ILE A 1065 2.38 -0.27 -18.14
C ILE A 1065 2.92 -0.40 -19.57
N PHE A 1066 2.61 0.57 -20.44
CA PHE A 1066 3.11 0.57 -21.82
C PHE A 1066 4.63 0.64 -21.89
N SER A 1067 5.27 1.43 -21.02
CA SER A 1067 6.74 1.51 -20.98
C SER A 1067 7.36 0.16 -20.57
N TYR A 1068 6.83 -0.53 -19.55
CA TYR A 1068 7.33 -1.84 -19.13
C TYR A 1068 7.08 -2.92 -20.18
N LEU A 1069 5.93 -2.91 -20.86
CA LEU A 1069 5.63 -3.81 -21.97
C LEU A 1069 6.58 -3.59 -23.16
N LEU A 1070 6.84 -2.33 -23.51
CA LEU A 1070 7.79 -1.98 -24.57
C LEU A 1070 9.21 -2.47 -24.23
N THR A 1071 9.67 -2.28 -22.99
CA THR A 1071 10.97 -2.78 -22.55
C THR A 1071 11.04 -4.30 -22.54
N ALA A 1072 9.98 -5.00 -22.12
CA ALA A 1072 9.90 -6.45 -22.20
C ALA A 1072 9.99 -6.95 -23.65
N LEU A 1073 9.29 -6.29 -24.58
CA LEU A 1073 9.34 -6.59 -26.01
C LEU A 1073 10.74 -6.37 -26.58
N ILE A 1074 11.42 -5.26 -26.24
CA ILE A 1074 12.80 -4.99 -26.68
C ILE A 1074 13.76 -6.09 -26.20
N LEU A 1075 13.65 -6.50 -24.93
CA LEU A 1075 14.47 -7.59 -24.38
C LEU A 1075 14.20 -8.90 -25.12
N LEU A 1076 12.92 -9.25 -25.34
CA LEU A 1076 12.51 -10.45 -26.04
C LEU A 1076 13.03 -10.48 -27.49
N VAL A 1077 12.84 -9.41 -28.25
CA VAL A 1077 13.32 -9.29 -29.63
C VAL A 1077 14.84 -9.40 -29.68
N SER A 1078 15.56 -8.77 -28.74
CA SER A 1078 17.03 -8.86 -28.68
C SER A 1078 17.49 -10.31 -28.44
N ALA A 1079 16.83 -11.04 -27.53
CA ALA A 1079 17.15 -12.43 -27.20
C ALA A 1079 16.87 -13.37 -28.39
N LEU A 1080 15.71 -13.21 -29.04
CA LEU A 1080 15.32 -13.97 -30.21
C LEU A 1080 16.24 -13.69 -31.41
N SER A 1081 16.65 -12.43 -31.62
CA SER A 1081 17.56 -12.06 -32.72
C SER A 1081 18.92 -12.75 -32.60
N LEU A 1082 19.49 -12.78 -31.38
CA LEU A 1082 20.75 -13.46 -31.10
C LEU A 1082 20.64 -14.97 -31.36
N ARG A 1083 19.53 -15.57 -30.93
CA ARG A 1083 19.30 -17.01 -31.11
C ARG A 1083 19.08 -17.39 -32.57
N ARG A 1084 18.27 -16.62 -33.29
CA ARG A 1084 18.06 -16.81 -34.74
C ARG A 1084 19.37 -16.71 -35.51
N ALA A 1085 20.22 -15.74 -35.18
CA ALA A 1085 21.53 -15.59 -35.83
C ALA A 1085 22.47 -16.77 -35.54
N ALA A 1086 22.49 -17.26 -34.30
CA ALA A 1086 23.27 -18.44 -33.93
C ALA A 1086 22.78 -19.70 -34.67
N GLU A 1087 21.49 -20.03 -34.61
CA GLU A 1087 20.96 -21.22 -35.29
C GLU A 1087 21.09 -21.14 -36.82
N LYS A 1088 20.93 -19.94 -37.40
CA LYS A 1088 21.23 -19.71 -38.81
C LYS A 1088 22.71 -20.01 -39.14
N SER A 1089 23.64 -19.63 -38.27
CA SER A 1089 25.06 -19.95 -38.49
C SER A 1089 25.36 -21.45 -38.40
N ARG A 1090 24.69 -22.18 -37.50
CA ARG A 1090 24.83 -23.64 -37.37
C ARG A 1090 24.26 -24.39 -38.57
N THR A 1091 23.07 -24.00 -39.02
CA THR A 1091 22.43 -24.62 -40.19
C THR A 1091 23.29 -24.42 -41.45
N LEU A 1092 23.83 -23.21 -41.66
CA LEU A 1092 24.76 -22.93 -42.76
C LEU A 1092 26.06 -23.75 -42.65
N ALA A 1093 26.65 -23.84 -41.46
CA ALA A 1093 27.87 -24.62 -41.26
C ALA A 1093 27.63 -26.13 -41.48
N LEU A 1094 26.50 -26.68 -41.02
CA LEU A 1094 26.13 -28.07 -41.27
C LEU A 1094 25.90 -28.35 -42.76
N GLN A 1095 25.18 -27.47 -43.46
CA GLN A 1095 25.00 -27.59 -44.92
C GLN A 1095 26.34 -27.65 -45.66
N ARG A 1096 27.32 -26.83 -45.26
CA ARG A 1096 28.66 -26.80 -45.86
C ARG A 1096 29.50 -28.04 -45.52
N LEU A 1097 29.40 -28.52 -44.28
CA LEU A 1097 30.05 -29.77 -43.89
C LEU A 1097 29.46 -30.96 -44.66
N ASP A 1098 28.15 -30.93 -44.90
CA ASP A 1098 27.43 -31.96 -45.65
C ASP A 1098 27.82 -31.94 -47.13
N THR A 1099 27.86 -30.76 -47.76
CA THR A 1099 28.33 -30.64 -49.16
C THR A 1099 29.77 -31.11 -49.30
N TYR A 1100 30.65 -30.74 -48.36
CA TYR A 1100 32.04 -31.19 -48.37
C TYR A 1100 32.16 -32.71 -48.24
N LEU A 1101 31.44 -33.32 -47.29
CA LEU A 1101 31.45 -34.78 -47.08
C LEU A 1101 30.87 -35.56 -48.26
N LEU A 1102 29.97 -34.97 -49.05
CA LEU A 1102 29.43 -35.56 -50.27
C LEU A 1102 30.43 -35.50 -51.45
N GLU A 1103 31.25 -34.45 -51.53
CA GLU A 1103 32.24 -34.27 -52.60
C GLU A 1103 33.55 -35.06 -52.37
N THR A 1104 33.82 -35.50 -51.13
CA THR A 1104 35.07 -36.22 -50.81
C THR A 1104 34.90 -37.75 -50.69
N PRO A 1105 35.78 -38.56 -51.32
CA PRO A 1105 35.73 -40.02 -51.18
C PRO A 1105 36.15 -40.48 -49.78
N GLU A 1106 35.56 -41.59 -49.29
CA GLU A 1106 35.80 -42.08 -47.92
C GLU A 1106 37.26 -42.51 -47.64
N THR A 1107 38.06 -42.73 -48.69
CA THR A 1107 39.48 -43.12 -48.61
C THR A 1107 40.42 -41.96 -48.25
N THR A 1108 39.91 -40.72 -48.17
CA THR A 1108 40.72 -39.53 -47.91
C THR A 1108 41.22 -39.48 -46.45
N PRO A 1109 42.53 -39.26 -46.19
CA PRO A 1109 43.05 -39.19 -44.82
C PRO A 1109 42.42 -38.02 -44.05
N GLY A 1110 41.58 -38.33 -43.06
CA GLY A 1110 40.87 -37.34 -42.24
C GLY A 1110 39.35 -37.37 -42.35
N TYR A 1111 38.76 -38.12 -43.28
CA TYR A 1111 37.30 -38.23 -43.48
C TYR A 1111 36.54 -38.59 -42.18
N ALA A 1112 37.01 -39.59 -41.44
CA ALA A 1112 36.42 -39.97 -40.14
C ALA A 1112 36.45 -38.83 -39.11
N LYS A 1113 37.49 -37.98 -39.13
CA LYS A 1113 37.59 -36.81 -38.25
C LYS A 1113 36.61 -35.71 -38.66
N PHE A 1114 36.37 -35.51 -39.95
CA PHE A 1114 35.37 -34.55 -40.44
C PHE A 1114 33.93 -34.97 -40.12
N LYS A 1115 33.62 -36.26 -40.24
CA LYS A 1115 32.34 -36.83 -39.78
C LYS A 1115 32.12 -36.59 -38.28
N MET A 1116 33.16 -36.79 -37.46
CA MET A 1116 33.12 -36.48 -36.02
C MET A 1116 32.93 -34.97 -35.74
N ILE A 1117 33.52 -34.10 -36.55
CA ILE A 1117 33.32 -32.65 -36.45
C ILE A 1117 31.86 -32.27 -36.75
N ARG A 1118 31.25 -32.82 -37.82
CA ARG A 1118 29.82 -32.64 -38.13
C ARG A 1118 28.94 -33.05 -36.96
N GLU A 1119 29.16 -34.23 -36.38
CA GLU A 1119 28.39 -34.73 -35.22
C GLU A 1119 28.55 -33.82 -33.99
N ARG A 1120 29.76 -33.31 -33.72
CA ARG A 1120 30.00 -32.35 -32.63
C ARG A 1120 29.34 -30.99 -32.86
N VAL A 1121 29.28 -30.52 -34.10
CA VAL A 1121 28.53 -29.31 -34.47
C VAL A 1121 27.02 -29.54 -34.34
N ALA A 1122 26.53 -30.71 -34.74
CA ALA A 1122 25.14 -31.10 -34.64
C ALA A 1122 24.69 -31.33 -33.18
N THR A 1123 25.60 -31.59 -32.23
CA THR A 1123 25.29 -31.78 -30.80
C THR A 1123 25.74 -30.61 -29.92
N LEU A 1124 26.22 -29.51 -30.50
CA LEU A 1124 26.70 -28.34 -29.76
C LEU A 1124 25.54 -27.69 -28.98
N ALA A 1125 25.64 -27.71 -27.64
CA ALA A 1125 24.63 -27.18 -26.72
C ALA A 1125 25.20 -26.08 -25.81
N THR A 1126 26.19 -25.33 -26.27
CA THR A 1126 26.84 -24.28 -25.48
C THR A 1126 26.40 -22.88 -25.92
N GLY A 1127 26.15 -21.99 -24.96
CA GLY A 1127 25.76 -20.61 -25.24
C GLY A 1127 24.36 -20.51 -25.85
N SER A 1128 24.22 -19.77 -26.95
CA SER A 1128 22.92 -19.60 -27.63
C SER A 1128 22.41 -20.84 -28.36
N PHE A 1129 23.20 -21.92 -28.41
CA PHE A 1129 22.84 -23.20 -29.03
C PHE A 1129 22.12 -24.17 -28.07
N SER A 1130 22.05 -23.88 -26.77
CA SER A 1130 21.31 -24.70 -25.79
C SER A 1130 19.80 -24.43 -25.84
N ARG A 1131 18.98 -25.38 -25.34
CA ARG A 1131 17.55 -25.13 -25.15
C ARG A 1131 17.34 -24.21 -23.93
N TYR A 1132 16.38 -23.28 -24.00
CA TYR A 1132 16.07 -22.40 -22.86
C TYR A 1132 15.60 -23.17 -21.62
N SER A 1133 14.93 -24.31 -21.80
CA SER A 1133 14.47 -25.19 -20.72
C SER A 1133 15.62 -25.89 -19.96
N GLU A 1134 16.80 -25.99 -20.57
CA GLU A 1134 17.98 -26.62 -19.97
C GLU A 1134 18.78 -25.64 -19.10
N ASP A 1135 18.53 -24.33 -19.22
CA ASP A 1135 19.18 -23.33 -18.37
C ASP A 1135 18.44 -23.23 -17.01
N PRO A 1136 19.10 -23.58 -15.88
CA PRO A 1136 18.47 -23.67 -14.56
C PRO A 1136 17.81 -22.35 -14.11
N LEU A 1137 18.32 -21.20 -14.58
CA LEU A 1137 17.75 -19.88 -14.26
C LEU A 1137 16.38 -19.65 -14.92
N ILE A 1138 16.23 -20.07 -16.17
CA ILE A 1138 14.97 -19.92 -16.91
C ILE A 1138 13.93 -20.88 -16.34
N ARG A 1139 14.34 -22.10 -16.02
CA ARG A 1139 13.46 -23.07 -15.36
C ARG A 1139 12.92 -22.52 -14.04
N ALA A 1140 13.77 -21.92 -13.21
CA ALA A 1140 13.37 -21.30 -11.95
C ALA A 1140 12.46 -20.08 -12.13
N LEU A 1141 12.77 -19.20 -13.09
CA LEU A 1141 11.97 -18.01 -13.38
C LEU A 1141 10.59 -18.39 -13.94
N LEU A 1142 10.53 -19.36 -14.85
CA LEU A 1142 9.27 -19.88 -15.39
C LEU A 1142 8.43 -20.56 -14.31
N LEU A 1143 9.03 -21.37 -13.43
CA LEU A 1143 8.35 -21.95 -12.26
C LEU A 1143 7.78 -20.89 -11.30
N SER A 1144 8.41 -19.71 -11.21
CA SER A 1144 7.90 -18.59 -10.40
C SER A 1144 6.80 -17.79 -11.08
N LEU A 1145 6.77 -17.78 -12.41
CA LEU A 1145 5.76 -17.09 -13.24
C LEU A 1145 4.55 -17.97 -13.56
N THR A 1146 4.62 -19.30 -13.34
CA THR A 1146 3.52 -20.25 -13.52
C THR A 1146 2.47 -20.16 -12.42
N GLY A 1147 1.80 -19.01 -12.33
CA GLY A 1147 0.35 -19.02 -12.30
C GLY A 1147 -0.17 -19.45 -13.68
N ILE A 1148 -1.34 -20.10 -13.72
CA ILE A 1148 -2.02 -20.84 -14.81
C ILE A 1148 -1.74 -20.45 -16.29
N GLY A 1149 -1.27 -19.23 -16.62
CA GLY A 1149 -0.93 -18.82 -18.00
C GLY A 1149 0.51 -19.06 -18.48
N GLY A 1150 1.47 -19.37 -17.59
CA GLY A 1150 2.89 -19.45 -17.95
C GLY A 1150 3.29 -20.66 -18.82
N SER A 1151 2.59 -21.79 -18.70
CA SER A 1151 2.86 -23.00 -19.49
C SER A 1151 2.57 -22.80 -20.98
N ALA A 1152 1.51 -22.06 -21.31
CA ALA A 1152 1.13 -21.79 -22.70
C ALA A 1152 2.20 -20.96 -23.45
N ILE A 1153 2.90 -20.06 -22.76
CA ILE A 1153 4.00 -19.26 -23.33
C ILE A 1153 5.25 -20.13 -23.55
N VAL A 1154 5.50 -21.09 -22.66
CA VAL A 1154 6.59 -22.06 -22.81
C VAL A 1154 6.34 -22.99 -23.98
N ASP A 1155 5.11 -23.45 -24.15
CA ASP A 1155 4.72 -24.24 -25.32
C ASP A 1155 4.85 -23.40 -26.58
N ALA A 1156 4.36 -22.15 -26.61
CA ALA A 1156 4.52 -21.26 -27.76
C ALA A 1156 6.00 -20.96 -28.11
N LEU A 1157 6.89 -20.79 -27.12
CA LEU A 1157 8.33 -20.58 -27.33
C LEU A 1157 9.06 -21.86 -27.77
N ASN A 1158 8.61 -23.03 -27.32
CA ASN A 1158 9.10 -24.32 -27.79
C ASN A 1158 8.59 -24.66 -29.21
N TYR A 1159 7.38 -24.23 -29.55
CA TYR A 1159 6.78 -24.36 -30.89
C TYR A 1159 7.30 -23.33 -31.89
N ALA A 1160 7.85 -22.19 -31.46
CA ALA A 1160 8.53 -21.21 -32.31
C ALA A 1160 9.86 -21.72 -32.94
N LYS A 1161 10.00 -23.04 -33.08
CA LYS A 1161 11.09 -23.75 -33.75
C LYS A 1161 10.85 -23.92 -35.26
N PHE A 1162 9.98 -23.10 -35.84
CA PHE A 1162 9.73 -23.01 -37.28
C PHE A 1162 10.31 -21.72 -37.86
#